data_AF-A0A933DHR6-F1
#
_entry.id   AF-A0A933DHR6-F1
#
_cell.length_a   1.000
_cell.length_b   1.000
_cell.length_c   1.000
_cell.angle_alpha   90.00
_cell.angle_beta   90.00
_cell.angle_gamma   90.00
#
_symmetry.space_group_name_H-M   'P 1'
#
loop_
_entity.id
_entity.type
_entity.pdbx_description
1 polymer ?
#
loop_
_entity_poly.entity_id
_entity_poly.type
_entity_poly.pdbx_seq_one_letter_code
_entity_poly.pdbx_strand_id
1 'polypeptide(L)'
;MKKTLSLVIVTTLLISAPGLLPYEAAAQAIRSRSVGHGVSFPGKASAGIYSVGIIQIRPFSSLQPMTPVSAHPTPVRIHSTPSAIRQPTHFSPLTPVGSVPQTPAWAGARNLGAKLQAEGSQDLSGQNLHRFWDSASDKSGSDPATPVPSGTESSDSSFVRPTQPQEVTTPPSGPQTPTVPPGEWGSSSPDVGIRYTSAKYLMMRSVSGFFDFVNRYVQWYQLPRMLGVANLAGVMFRMRLTNLFNNNAYSSKPKTEKSDARENQIEGQDPSGRHHDLDEPDMGAAGTRFARLSTPVPHGSDVSSRIKERTVRVSEDLDRRRKFKPAGILNIHAGGWIQFNVHDWMNHLRASILKNPIKVSLPPGHPLEQEEMILDRTAEDPTQPTDSRNPPTYLDTETHWWDLSEIYGSSPEKLKELRTFKDGKMIVNDDGRLPEDPQQPGVDLTGFSQNYSVLLSFLHTLFVKEHNSIAEAYKVEHPDWNDEKLFRMARMVNVALIAKIHTVEWTRALLPNDTLQNAMWVDWYGMIGKRLKLWLMRRVYPRHPRIAKRLNFIRDSDLLSGMPGSPTDQFTAPYAMPQEFVEVYRLHPLLDDLYEITSLATGKLLETLRLKDIQGRYTRGITQKYAWEDLLYSLGIASAGALELENFPEDLRHIETMDGRKLDMSVVDMLRVRERSPELTFNEFRRRIGMRPAKSFLELTGGDKELAKRISDHYNGDIEQVDLQIGLRAVKKPKAFAISDEAFRIFVLMAPRRLKSDRFLSEMYTPEVYTQMGIDWIEHNTMSSVVMRHYSQTRAALEGLDNFFKPWPKSRTLHERLYDTSLKASSKLLTFSLVNAGVSFVVAVSTFLLGFLDPWSALALGLAPGITALVTVFMRMSSLGEFEHVTKYAKTDIRGNLFKPLFHAESIGLKSARWSILGTLASMDIGGIIAIHFWATLPLLSFLLGGTAVLTGFLAWRRARKFKHSLNLLRVGLTSVLKEGQLQRSYESLPGKTALEKHGRFFSGGKEVETFRSSFHYLRSTGLLFFTCLLTAVLSHILFSRKTQRNMTREEKARFRPGRFDIYVPNLSDAQNPSNTGVYAKKSLPDGTQRGDINTQEFDRIFRQFAVGRDYITQYDLTRMLEANMDRETGSWFKRMFGRIASKRQFDQLFKVLADRVVWEEEKFGGLVPAISRDQLLRFYQGGALYDIAQQRTGKK
;
A
#
# COMPACT_ATOMS: atom_id res chain seq x y z
N MET A 1 8.07 11.85 28.67
CA MET A 1 9.24 11.31 29.38
C MET A 1 10.15 12.44 29.86
N LYS A 2 11.18 12.95 29.17
CA LYS A 2 11.99 14.08 29.72
C LYS A 2 11.13 15.25 30.23
N LYS A 3 10.28 15.86 29.40
CA LYS A 3 9.31 16.90 29.83
C LYS A 3 8.36 16.48 30.99
N THR A 4 8.07 15.18 31.15
CA THR A 4 7.17 14.65 32.19
C THR A 4 7.90 14.43 33.51
N LEU A 5 9.15 13.94 33.45
CA LEU A 5 10.02 13.76 34.60
C LEU A 5 10.48 15.13 35.12
N SER A 6 10.81 16.06 34.23
CA SER A 6 11.04 17.47 34.57
C SER A 6 9.82 18.09 35.24
N LEU A 7 8.60 17.83 34.76
CA LEU A 7 7.38 18.34 35.42
C LEU A 7 7.24 17.77 36.83
N VAL A 8 7.35 16.44 37.01
CA VAL A 8 7.28 15.82 38.35
C VAL A 8 8.37 16.34 39.28
N ILE A 9 9.63 16.41 38.83
CA ILE A 9 10.76 16.93 39.63
C ILE A 9 10.54 18.40 40.01
N VAL A 10 10.06 19.25 39.08
CA VAL A 10 9.74 20.65 39.37
C VAL A 10 8.57 20.75 40.37
N THR A 11 7.52 19.94 40.22
CA THR A 11 6.40 19.90 41.17
C THR A 11 6.86 19.43 42.57
N THR A 12 7.70 18.40 42.66
CA THR A 12 8.28 17.95 43.95
C THR A 12 9.15 19.03 44.58
N LEU A 13 10.02 19.68 43.80
CA LEU A 13 10.89 20.77 44.30
C LEU A 13 10.09 21.99 44.78
N LEU A 14 9.01 22.36 44.07
CA LEU A 14 8.09 23.43 44.49
C LEU A 14 7.30 23.09 45.77
N ILE A 15 7.05 21.80 46.04
CA ILE A 15 6.35 21.35 47.25
C ILE A 15 7.32 21.22 48.44
N SER A 16 8.59 20.93 48.22
CA SER A 16 9.59 20.75 49.29
C SER A 16 10.18 22.05 49.87
N ALA A 17 9.74 23.24 49.43
CA ALA A 17 10.33 24.52 49.84
C ALA A 17 9.32 25.61 50.29
N PRO A 18 8.33 25.33 51.17
CA PRO A 18 7.46 26.36 51.72
C PRO A 18 8.19 27.14 52.84
N GLY A 19 8.95 28.19 52.50
CA GLY A 19 9.50 29.09 53.52
C GLY A 19 10.53 30.15 53.13
N LEU A 20 11.24 30.02 52.00
CA LEU A 20 12.32 30.95 51.65
C LEU A 20 12.26 31.49 50.21
N LEU A 21 12.27 32.82 50.12
CA LEU A 21 12.31 33.73 48.96
C LEU A 21 10.94 34.16 48.36
N PRO A 22 10.70 35.48 48.20
CA PRO A 22 9.47 36.02 47.62
C PRO A 22 9.43 35.94 46.08
N TYR A 23 8.21 36.05 45.54
CA TYR A 23 7.82 35.61 44.19
C TYR A 23 8.42 36.43 43.02
N GLU A 24 8.91 37.65 43.25
CA GLU A 24 9.24 38.61 42.19
C GLU A 24 10.52 38.28 41.41
N ALA A 25 11.53 37.68 42.06
CA ALA A 25 12.81 37.35 41.43
C ALA A 25 12.66 36.37 40.24
N ALA A 26 11.69 35.46 40.30
CA ALA A 26 11.40 34.50 39.24
C ALA A 26 10.83 35.17 37.97
N ALA A 27 10.13 36.30 38.11
CA ALA A 27 9.48 37.00 37.00
C ALA A 27 10.48 37.76 36.12
N GLN A 28 11.54 38.33 36.71
CA GLN A 28 12.60 39.03 35.96
C GLN A 28 13.50 38.06 35.17
N ALA A 29 13.86 36.91 35.76
CA ALA A 29 14.76 35.92 35.14
C ALA A 29 14.23 35.33 33.82
N ILE A 30 12.92 35.39 33.57
CA ILE A 30 12.28 34.89 32.34
C ILE A 30 12.26 35.95 31.22
N ARG A 31 12.31 37.26 31.54
CA ARG A 31 12.18 38.34 30.54
C ARG A 31 13.50 38.76 29.87
N SER A 32 14.66 38.34 30.39
CA SER A 32 15.98 38.86 30.00
C SER A 32 16.80 37.97 29.04
N ARG A 33 16.21 36.92 28.43
CA ARG A 33 16.91 36.01 27.50
C ARG A 33 16.33 35.97 26.10
N SER A 34 16.32 37.13 25.43
CA SER A 34 16.14 37.22 23.98
C SER A 34 16.93 38.37 23.34
N VAL A 35 18.26 38.29 23.40
CA VAL A 35 19.27 38.86 22.47
C VAL A 35 20.56 38.10 22.82
N GLY A 36 21.43 37.83 21.83
CA GLY A 36 22.75 37.25 22.09
C GLY A 36 23.85 38.05 21.43
N HIS A 37 25.05 38.02 22.02
CA HIS A 37 26.38 38.19 21.43
C HIS A 37 27.39 37.49 22.39
N GLY A 38 28.60 37.18 21.94
CA GLY A 38 29.60 36.43 22.73
C GLY A 38 30.70 37.31 23.35
N VAL A 39 31.41 36.79 24.35
CA VAL A 39 32.78 37.14 24.84
C VAL A 39 33.17 36.11 25.93
N SER A 40 34.44 36.08 26.38
CA SER A 40 35.10 34.91 26.99
C SER A 40 35.84 35.14 28.33
N PHE A 41 35.76 34.16 29.26
CA PHE A 41 36.66 33.91 30.42
C PHE A 41 36.77 35.03 31.49
N PRO A 42 37.46 34.82 32.66
CA PRO A 42 37.75 33.61 33.45
C PRO A 42 37.22 33.70 34.92
N GLY A 43 37.58 32.75 35.81
CA GLY A 43 37.43 32.94 37.28
C GLY A 43 37.43 31.64 38.12
N LYS A 44 37.95 31.68 39.36
CA LYS A 44 37.98 30.56 40.33
C LYS A 44 37.51 30.99 41.73
N ALA A 45 36.66 30.17 42.38
CA ALA A 45 36.70 29.77 43.81
C ALA A 45 35.42 28.98 44.17
N SER A 46 35.32 27.85 44.89
CA SER A 46 36.22 26.88 45.56
C SER A 46 36.06 26.70 47.09
N ALA A 47 34.91 26.18 47.53
CA ALA A 47 34.72 25.34 48.74
C ALA A 47 33.31 24.69 48.70
N GLY A 48 33.07 23.45 49.14
CA GLY A 48 33.96 22.35 49.52
C GLY A 48 33.19 21.27 50.33
N ILE A 49 33.57 19.98 50.21
CA ILE A 49 33.18 18.85 51.11
C ILE A 49 31.69 18.41 50.98
N TYR A 50 31.25 17.13 50.98
CA TYR A 50 31.85 15.78 50.95
C TYR A 50 31.21 14.94 49.81
N SER A 51 31.78 13.77 49.47
CA SER A 51 31.22 12.91 48.41
C SER A 51 31.56 11.40 48.51
N VAL A 52 30.53 10.56 48.67
CA VAL A 52 30.51 9.11 48.35
C VAL A 52 29.05 8.76 48.00
N GLY A 53 28.70 7.98 46.97
CA GLY A 53 29.47 7.47 45.84
C GLY A 53 28.51 6.86 44.81
N ILE A 54 28.71 7.11 43.51
CA ILE A 54 27.83 6.62 42.43
C ILE A 54 28.61 5.64 41.54
N ILE A 55 28.04 4.45 41.30
CA ILE A 55 28.59 3.47 40.35
C ILE A 55 28.43 4.01 38.93
N GLN A 56 29.53 4.44 38.31
CA GLN A 56 29.56 4.80 36.90
C GLN A 56 29.51 3.54 36.01
N ILE A 57 28.38 3.31 35.34
CA ILE A 57 28.35 2.45 34.16
C ILE A 57 28.86 3.29 32.97
N ARG A 58 30.04 2.95 32.43
CA ARG A 58 30.60 3.61 31.25
C ARG A 58 29.64 3.49 30.05
N PRO A 59 29.45 4.55 29.25
CA PRO A 59 28.77 4.42 27.96
C PRO A 59 29.66 3.61 26.98
N PHE A 60 29.10 2.59 26.34
CA PHE A 60 29.75 1.91 25.22
C PHE A 60 29.63 2.77 23.95
N SER A 61 30.67 3.54 23.65
CA SER A 61 30.76 4.36 22.44
C SER A 61 32.21 4.47 21.93
N SER A 62 32.74 3.35 21.43
CA SER A 62 34.05 3.28 20.77
C SER A 62 34.06 2.29 19.60
N LEU A 63 33.25 2.58 18.58
CA LEU A 63 33.47 2.08 17.22
C LEU A 63 33.74 3.29 16.33
N GLN A 64 35.00 3.51 15.98
CA GLN A 64 35.36 4.40 14.87
C GLN A 64 34.91 3.74 13.54
N PRO A 65 34.55 4.53 12.52
CA PRO A 65 34.40 3.99 11.17
C PRO A 65 35.78 3.53 10.68
N MET A 66 35.93 2.24 10.38
CA MET A 66 37.12 1.75 9.68
C MET A 66 37.10 2.28 8.25
N THR A 67 38.12 3.05 7.90
CA THR A 67 38.47 3.35 6.51
C THR A 67 38.97 2.08 5.80
N PRO A 68 38.77 1.95 4.49
CA PRO A 68 39.21 0.77 3.75
C PRO A 68 40.74 0.75 3.63
N VAL A 69 41.38 -0.30 4.15
CA VAL A 69 42.79 -0.59 3.90
C VAL A 69 42.88 -1.47 2.66
N SER A 70 43.69 -1.06 1.69
CA SER A 70 43.97 -1.82 0.47
C SER A 70 44.86 -3.03 0.77
N ALA A 71 44.63 -4.13 0.05
CA ALA A 71 45.46 -5.33 0.12
C ALA A 71 45.74 -5.85 -1.30
N HIS A 72 46.90 -5.47 -1.85
CA HIS A 72 47.51 -6.18 -2.97
C HIS A 72 48.25 -7.45 -2.48
N PRO A 73 48.54 -8.43 -3.36
CA PRO A 73 48.72 -9.83 -2.93
C PRO A 73 50.16 -10.26 -2.62
N THR A 74 50.32 -11.56 -2.34
CA THR A 74 51.55 -12.38 -2.17
C THR A 74 52.18 -12.40 -0.77
N PRO A 75 52.97 -13.45 -0.42
CA PRO A 75 52.75 -14.87 -0.72
C PRO A 75 52.92 -15.78 0.52
N VAL A 76 52.22 -16.93 0.55
CA VAL A 76 52.48 -18.00 1.54
C VAL A 76 53.53 -18.96 0.97
N ARG A 77 54.63 -19.18 1.71
CA ARG A 77 55.70 -20.12 1.34
C ARG A 77 55.51 -21.46 2.05
N ILE A 78 55.77 -22.56 1.34
CA ILE A 78 55.60 -23.95 1.79
C ILE A 78 56.89 -24.47 2.45
N HIS A 79 56.78 -25.30 3.50
CA HIS A 79 57.62 -26.48 3.83
C HIS A 79 57.06 -27.14 5.13
N SER A 80 57.15 -28.46 5.38
CA SER A 80 57.68 -29.58 4.58
C SER A 80 57.05 -30.94 4.98
N THR A 81 57.14 -31.93 4.10
CA THR A 81 56.70 -33.34 4.25
C THR A 81 57.75 -34.21 4.96
N PRO A 82 57.40 -35.44 5.41
CA PRO A 82 57.57 -36.69 4.62
C PRO A 82 56.35 -37.67 4.74
N SER A 83 56.17 -38.76 3.97
CA SER A 83 56.87 -39.27 2.75
C SER A 83 56.11 -40.43 2.05
N ALA A 84 56.04 -40.40 0.70
CA ALA A 84 56.03 -41.54 -0.27
C ALA A 84 54.85 -42.56 -0.24
N ILE A 85 54.54 -43.41 -1.25
CA ILE A 85 55.27 -43.99 -2.42
C ILE A 85 54.33 -44.15 -3.67
N ARG A 86 54.84 -43.90 -4.91
CA ARG A 86 54.39 -44.32 -6.30
C ARG A 86 52.89 -44.12 -6.72
N GLN A 87 52.44 -43.41 -7.78
CA GLN A 87 52.89 -43.12 -9.18
C GLN A 87 52.98 -44.34 -10.14
N PRO A 88 52.85 -44.24 -11.50
CA PRO A 88 52.56 -43.07 -12.38
C PRO A 88 51.63 -43.33 -13.62
N THR A 89 51.57 -42.39 -14.60
CA THR A 89 51.16 -42.52 -16.05
C THR A 89 49.65 -42.66 -16.41
N HIS A 90 49.11 -42.29 -17.58
CA HIS A 90 49.51 -41.37 -18.69
C HIS A 90 48.27 -40.99 -19.59
N PHE A 91 48.42 -39.98 -20.45
CA PHE A 91 47.71 -39.72 -21.74
C PHE A 91 46.20 -39.37 -21.81
N SER A 92 45.90 -38.44 -22.73
CA SER A 92 44.64 -38.21 -23.47
C SER A 92 44.72 -38.91 -24.85
N PRO A 93 43.71 -38.97 -25.76
CA PRO A 93 42.53 -38.09 -25.90
C PRO A 93 41.22 -38.73 -26.47
N LEU A 94 40.29 -37.85 -26.92
CA LEU A 94 39.18 -38.05 -27.89
C LEU A 94 37.86 -38.74 -27.45
N THR A 95 36.82 -38.39 -28.21
CA THR A 95 35.39 -38.75 -28.18
C THR A 95 35.07 -39.81 -29.26
N PRO A 96 33.81 -40.29 -29.55
CA PRO A 96 32.46 -39.84 -29.14
C PRO A 96 31.43 -40.99 -28.84
N VAL A 97 30.12 -40.65 -28.91
CA VAL A 97 28.90 -41.52 -29.01
C VAL A 97 28.31 -42.11 -27.71
N GLY A 98 26.97 -42.16 -27.61
CA GLY A 98 26.26 -43.12 -26.72
C GLY A 98 24.98 -42.64 -26.01
N SER A 99 23.82 -42.88 -26.62
CA SER A 99 22.46 -42.63 -26.12
C SER A 99 22.02 -43.41 -24.86
N VAL A 100 21.17 -42.76 -24.03
CA VAL A 100 19.90 -43.24 -23.39
C VAL A 100 19.74 -44.73 -23.02
N PRO A 101 19.24 -45.01 -21.79
CA PRO A 101 18.31 -46.12 -21.51
C PRO A 101 16.94 -45.67 -20.98
N GLN A 102 15.89 -46.45 -21.27
CA GLN A 102 14.49 -46.27 -20.81
C GLN A 102 14.07 -47.30 -19.73
N THR A 103 12.84 -47.15 -19.24
CA THR A 103 12.13 -48.03 -18.29
C THR A 103 11.62 -49.35 -18.91
N PRO A 104 11.39 -50.42 -18.11
CA PRO A 104 10.45 -51.51 -18.44
C PRO A 104 8.98 -51.03 -18.23
N ALA A 105 7.93 -51.41 -18.97
CA ALA A 105 7.49 -52.68 -19.61
C ALA A 105 6.60 -53.55 -18.67
N TRP A 106 5.49 -54.19 -19.10
CA TRP A 106 4.85 -54.31 -20.44
C TRP A 106 3.36 -54.79 -20.40
N ALA A 107 2.76 -55.02 -21.59
CA ALA A 107 1.43 -55.63 -21.91
C ALA A 107 0.16 -54.82 -21.57
N GLY A 108 -0.97 -54.91 -22.30
CA GLY A 108 -1.34 -55.61 -23.56
C GLY A 108 -2.88 -55.85 -23.63
N ALA A 109 -3.59 -55.96 -24.76
CA ALA A 109 -3.23 -55.88 -26.19
C ALA A 109 -4.49 -55.81 -27.12
N ARG A 110 -4.33 -55.46 -28.42
CA ARG A 110 -5.22 -55.76 -29.60
C ARG A 110 -6.63 -55.10 -29.64
N ASN A 111 -7.31 -54.86 -30.78
CA ASN A 111 -6.97 -54.98 -32.23
C ASN A 111 -7.97 -54.17 -33.13
N LEU A 112 -7.56 -53.88 -34.40
CA LEU A 112 -8.36 -53.39 -35.56
C LEU A 112 -9.10 -52.02 -35.41
N GLY A 113 -9.28 -51.21 -36.46
CA GLY A 113 -8.66 -51.21 -37.81
C GLY A 113 -9.42 -50.40 -38.88
N ALA A 114 -8.69 -49.57 -39.66
CA ALA A 114 -9.00 -48.97 -41.00
C ALA A 114 -10.36 -48.23 -41.24
N LYS A 115 -10.55 -47.31 -42.20
CA LYS A 115 -9.93 -47.02 -43.53
C LYS A 115 -10.23 -45.55 -43.96
N LEU A 116 -9.27 -44.88 -44.66
CA LEU A 116 -9.47 -43.84 -45.73
C LEU A 116 -10.27 -42.55 -45.38
N GLN A 117 -10.25 -41.39 -46.07
CA GLN A 117 -9.44 -40.69 -47.12
C GLN A 117 -9.84 -39.18 -47.03
N ALA A 118 -9.15 -38.15 -47.57
CA ALA A 118 -7.95 -37.98 -48.40
C ALA A 118 -7.17 -36.72 -47.92
N GLU A 119 -5.88 -36.48 -48.22
CA GLU A 119 -5.33 -35.68 -49.37
C GLU A 119 -6.00 -34.28 -49.57
N GLY A 120 -5.31 -33.16 -49.80
CA GLY A 120 -3.86 -32.81 -49.84
C GLY A 120 -3.74 -31.29 -50.12
N SER A 121 -2.97 -30.51 -49.35
CA SER A 121 -1.54 -30.13 -49.58
C SER A 121 -1.28 -29.05 -50.67
N GLN A 122 -0.54 -28.00 -50.28
CA GLN A 122 0.09 -26.94 -51.12
C GLN A 122 -0.84 -25.91 -51.82
N ASP A 123 -0.38 -24.73 -52.28
CA ASP A 123 0.59 -23.72 -51.80
C ASP A 123 0.46 -22.45 -52.69
N LEU A 124 1.27 -21.40 -52.46
CA LEU A 124 1.62 -20.27 -53.36
C LEU A 124 0.59 -19.12 -53.58
N SER A 125 0.92 -17.99 -52.92
CA SER A 125 1.04 -16.61 -53.48
C SER A 125 0.12 -16.07 -54.59
N GLY A 126 -0.38 -14.83 -54.38
CA GLY A 126 -0.13 -13.74 -55.35
C GLY A 126 -1.32 -13.00 -55.99
N GLN A 127 -1.55 -11.76 -55.52
CA GLN A 127 -2.03 -10.57 -56.26
C GLN A 127 -3.45 -10.47 -56.89
N ASN A 128 -4.03 -9.26 -56.71
CA ASN A 128 -4.87 -8.48 -57.64
C ASN A 128 -6.33 -8.87 -58.00
N LEU A 129 -7.26 -8.15 -57.34
CA LEU A 129 -8.23 -7.20 -57.94
C LEU A 129 -9.29 -7.66 -58.98
N HIS A 130 -10.55 -7.66 -58.51
CA HIS A 130 -11.81 -7.21 -59.17
C HIS A 130 -12.23 -7.65 -60.60
N ARG A 131 -13.42 -8.26 -60.66
CA ARG A 131 -14.66 -7.74 -61.32
C ARG A 131 -15.89 -8.44 -60.68
N PHE A 132 -17.02 -7.76 -60.40
CA PHE A 132 -18.17 -7.41 -61.28
C PHE A 132 -18.75 -8.63 -62.01
N TRP A 133 -20.07 -8.85 -62.12
CA TRP A 133 -21.29 -8.01 -61.93
C TRP A 133 -22.41 -8.90 -61.28
N ASP A 134 -23.66 -8.53 -61.01
CA ASP A 134 -24.50 -7.32 -61.20
C ASP A 134 -25.44 -7.19 -59.93
N SER A 135 -26.64 -6.61 -59.80
CA SER A 135 -27.63 -5.82 -60.60
C SER A 135 -28.69 -5.24 -59.61
N ALA A 136 -29.61 -4.31 -59.89
CA ALA A 136 -29.71 -3.12 -60.75
C ALA A 136 -31.17 -2.59 -60.65
N SER A 137 -31.40 -1.47 -59.94
CA SER A 137 -32.56 -0.53 -60.01
C SER A 137 -32.56 0.36 -58.75
N ASP A 138 -32.80 1.68 -58.70
CA ASP A 138 -33.06 2.79 -59.66
C ASP A 138 -32.97 4.10 -58.81
N LYS A 139 -32.87 5.37 -59.26
CA LYS A 139 -32.46 6.15 -60.47
C LYS A 139 -32.41 7.63 -59.99
N SER A 140 -31.70 8.62 -60.56
CA SER A 140 -30.70 8.69 -61.64
C SER A 140 -30.05 10.09 -61.73
N GLY A 141 -28.73 10.17 -61.97
CA GLY A 141 -28.03 11.33 -62.57
C GLY A 141 -27.60 12.50 -61.65
N SER A 142 -26.56 13.29 -61.97
CA SER A 142 -25.54 13.13 -63.03
C SER A 142 -24.33 14.09 -62.86
N ASP A 143 -23.10 13.55 -62.89
CA ASP A 143 -21.94 13.89 -63.76
C ASP A 143 -21.79 15.28 -64.45
N PRO A 144 -20.57 15.71 -64.84
CA PRO A 144 -19.29 15.69 -64.09
C PRO A 144 -18.35 16.90 -64.40
N ALA A 145 -17.11 16.86 -63.87
CA ALA A 145 -15.87 17.47 -64.42
C ALA A 145 -15.66 19.02 -64.38
N THR A 146 -14.38 19.41 -64.43
CA THR A 146 -13.83 20.78 -64.27
C THR A 146 -13.44 21.44 -65.60
N PRO A 147 -13.39 22.78 -65.63
CA PRO A 147 -12.13 23.43 -66.05
C PRO A 147 -11.69 24.61 -65.16
N VAL A 148 -10.44 25.04 -65.34
CA VAL A 148 -9.82 26.24 -64.74
C VAL A 148 -9.70 27.33 -65.82
N PRO A 149 -9.95 28.61 -65.50
CA PRO A 149 -8.96 29.62 -65.88
C PRO A 149 -8.70 30.73 -64.84
N SER A 150 -7.60 31.45 -65.09
CA SER A 150 -6.99 32.55 -64.33
C SER A 150 -7.69 33.91 -64.42
N GLY A 151 -7.39 34.80 -63.45
CA GLY A 151 -7.51 36.27 -63.54
C GLY A 151 -7.13 36.92 -62.19
N THR A 152 -5.95 37.52 -62.03
CA THR A 152 -5.63 38.96 -62.28
C THR A 152 -6.50 39.92 -61.45
N GLU A 153 -5.94 40.60 -60.44
CA GLU A 153 -5.53 42.03 -60.49
C GLU A 153 -6.74 43.02 -60.50
N SER A 154 -6.72 44.20 -59.89
CA SER A 154 -5.58 45.06 -59.50
C SER A 154 -5.89 45.99 -58.30
N SER A 155 -4.88 46.77 -57.88
CA SER A 155 -4.85 48.25 -57.69
C SER A 155 -6.17 49.05 -57.47
N ASP A 156 -6.20 50.23 -56.83
CA ASP A 156 -5.14 51.03 -56.17
C ASP A 156 -5.73 52.17 -55.30
N SER A 157 -4.91 52.72 -54.40
CA SER A 157 -4.97 54.13 -53.93
C SER A 157 -6.28 54.60 -53.21
N SER A 158 -6.45 55.84 -52.70
CA SER A 158 -5.57 57.03 -52.65
C SER A 158 -5.84 57.93 -51.42
N PHE A 159 -4.77 58.48 -50.81
CA PHE A 159 -4.63 59.89 -50.33
C PHE A 159 -5.60 60.48 -49.27
N VAL A 160 -5.11 60.84 -48.06
CA VAL A 160 -4.73 62.20 -47.56
C VAL A 160 -5.92 62.99 -46.91
N ARG A 161 -5.93 63.31 -45.60
CA ARG A 161 -5.18 64.36 -44.81
C ARG A 161 -5.52 65.82 -45.19
N PRO A 162 -5.37 66.84 -44.29
CA PRO A 162 -5.11 66.85 -42.84
C PRO A 162 -6.25 67.56 -42.05
N THR A 163 -6.16 67.86 -40.74
CA THR A 163 -5.51 69.06 -40.15
C THR A 163 -4.97 68.86 -38.71
N GLN A 164 -4.30 69.88 -38.17
CA GLN A 164 -3.65 69.99 -36.83
C GLN A 164 -4.03 71.37 -36.20
N PRO A 165 -3.59 71.80 -34.98
CA PRO A 165 -2.41 71.37 -34.18
C PRO A 165 -2.55 71.23 -32.64
N GLN A 166 -1.48 70.70 -32.03
CA GLN A 166 -0.86 70.95 -30.67
C GLN A 166 -1.76 71.10 -29.41
N GLU A 167 -1.43 70.41 -28.31
CA GLU A 167 -0.44 70.90 -27.33
C GLU A 167 0.43 69.79 -26.66
N VAL A 168 1.37 70.15 -25.78
CA VAL A 168 2.39 69.25 -25.22
C VAL A 168 2.46 69.30 -23.68
N THR A 169 2.30 68.15 -23.01
CA THR A 169 2.69 67.95 -21.59
C THR A 169 3.24 66.53 -21.34
N THR A 170 4.09 66.40 -20.31
CA THR A 170 4.81 65.17 -19.93
C THR A 170 4.05 64.31 -18.90
N PRO A 171 4.38 63.00 -18.74
CA PRO A 171 3.43 62.01 -18.21
C PRO A 171 3.52 61.75 -16.69
N PRO A 172 2.43 61.25 -16.07
CA PRO A 172 2.45 60.59 -14.77
C PRO A 172 2.36 59.05 -14.87
N SER A 173 3.04 58.36 -13.95
CA SER A 173 2.78 57.00 -13.40
C SER A 173 2.08 55.92 -14.25
N GLY A 174 2.74 54.77 -14.44
CA GLY A 174 2.19 53.60 -15.13
C GLY A 174 0.95 52.95 -14.47
N PRO A 175 0.24 52.06 -15.20
CA PRO A 175 -1.08 51.57 -14.82
C PRO A 175 -1.06 50.72 -13.53
N GLN A 176 -1.87 51.13 -12.56
CA GLN A 176 -2.15 50.32 -11.37
C GLN A 176 -2.94 49.07 -11.77
N THR A 177 -2.50 47.89 -11.33
CA THR A 177 -3.28 46.65 -11.48
C THR A 177 -4.62 46.77 -10.75
N PRO A 178 -5.77 46.55 -11.41
CA PRO A 178 -7.08 46.68 -10.78
C PRO A 178 -7.27 45.59 -9.72
N THR A 179 -7.32 45.98 -8.46
CA THR A 179 -7.62 45.07 -7.33
C THR A 179 -9.12 44.78 -7.28
N VAL A 180 -9.56 43.76 -8.02
CA VAL A 180 -10.94 43.26 -7.95
C VAL A 180 -11.23 42.74 -6.54
N PRO A 181 -12.32 43.18 -5.88
CA PRO A 181 -12.66 42.71 -4.53
C PRO A 181 -13.09 41.23 -4.54
N PRO A 182 -12.86 40.47 -3.45
CA PRO A 182 -13.19 39.05 -3.36
C PRO A 182 -14.70 38.85 -3.10
N GLY A 183 -15.54 39.16 -4.09
CA GLY A 183 -17.01 39.20 -3.93
C GLY A 183 -17.85 38.77 -5.14
N GLU A 184 -17.33 38.81 -6.37
CA GLU A 184 -18.10 38.46 -7.58
C GLU A 184 -17.21 37.74 -8.61
N TRP A 185 -17.27 36.41 -8.59
CA TRP A 185 -16.81 35.54 -9.68
C TRP A 185 -17.94 34.58 -10.02
N GLY A 186 -18.10 34.28 -11.30
CA GLY A 186 -19.34 33.74 -11.88
C GLY A 186 -19.91 32.53 -11.17
N SER A 187 -21.24 32.49 -11.07
CA SER A 187 -21.98 31.34 -10.53
C SER A 187 -21.62 30.05 -11.28
N SER A 188 -21.48 28.97 -10.51
CA SER A 188 -21.50 27.60 -11.04
C SER A 188 -22.71 27.37 -11.94
N SER A 189 -22.57 26.48 -12.94
CA SER A 189 -23.68 26.05 -13.81
C SER A 189 -24.94 25.75 -12.98
N PRO A 190 -26.12 26.33 -13.30
CA PRO A 190 -27.31 26.24 -12.44
C PRO A 190 -27.78 24.82 -12.12
N ASP A 191 -27.50 23.86 -13.01
CA ASP A 191 -28.11 22.53 -13.00
C ASP A 191 -27.44 21.51 -12.06
N VAL A 192 -26.20 21.77 -11.59
CA VAL A 192 -25.53 20.89 -10.62
C VAL A 192 -25.97 21.25 -9.20
N GLY A 193 -27.23 20.92 -8.89
CA GLY A 193 -27.91 21.30 -7.64
C GLY A 193 -27.19 20.82 -6.37
N ILE A 194 -26.54 21.74 -5.67
CA ILE A 194 -25.68 21.46 -4.50
C ILE A 194 -26.49 20.88 -3.32
N ARG A 195 -26.51 19.54 -3.18
CA ARG A 195 -27.20 18.81 -2.11
C ARG A 195 -26.46 18.82 -0.75
N TYR A 196 -25.74 19.88 -0.41
CA TYR A 196 -25.35 20.09 0.98
C TYR A 196 -26.56 20.62 1.76
N THR A 197 -27.01 19.87 2.75
CA THR A 197 -27.90 20.43 3.78
C THR A 197 -27.20 21.64 4.41
N SER A 198 -27.94 22.74 4.61
CA SER A 198 -27.39 24.03 5.04
C SER A 198 -26.51 23.92 6.29
N ALA A 199 -26.86 23.03 7.22
CA ALA A 199 -26.04 22.70 8.39
C ALA A 199 -24.69 22.02 8.05
N LYS A 200 -24.63 21.03 7.14
CA LYS A 200 -23.37 20.40 6.72
C LYS A 200 -22.47 21.42 6.01
N TYR A 201 -23.05 22.24 5.14
CA TYR A 201 -22.33 23.31 4.44
C TYR A 201 -21.76 24.34 5.42
N LEU A 202 -22.59 24.87 6.33
CA LEU A 202 -22.19 25.89 7.30
C LEU A 202 -21.10 25.34 8.24
N MET A 203 -21.26 24.12 8.76
CA MET A 203 -20.26 23.45 9.60
C MET A 203 -18.91 23.32 8.87
N MET A 204 -18.89 22.83 7.64
CA MET A 204 -17.64 22.68 6.87
C MET A 204 -17.02 24.02 6.48
N ARG A 205 -17.85 25.05 6.20
CA ARG A 205 -17.39 26.43 5.97
C ARG A 205 -16.74 27.02 7.23
N SER A 206 -17.31 26.79 8.41
CA SER A 206 -16.72 27.19 9.70
C SER A 206 -15.41 26.45 9.99
N VAL A 207 -15.35 25.14 9.73
CA VAL A 207 -14.12 24.34 9.87
C VAL A 207 -13.02 24.84 8.92
N SER A 208 -13.35 25.09 7.65
CA SER A 208 -12.41 25.67 6.68
C SER A 208 -11.93 27.06 7.11
N GLY A 209 -12.83 27.96 7.53
CA GLY A 209 -12.48 29.30 7.97
C GLY A 209 -11.58 29.31 9.22
N PHE A 210 -11.83 28.41 10.18
CA PHE A 210 -10.96 28.20 11.34
C PHE A 210 -9.56 27.73 10.90
N PHE A 211 -9.48 26.72 10.04
CA PHE A 211 -8.18 26.22 9.60
C PHE A 211 -7.44 27.18 8.64
N ASP A 212 -8.13 28.02 7.88
CA ASP A 212 -7.54 29.11 7.09
C ASP A 212 -7.04 30.29 7.92
N PHE A 213 -7.42 30.38 9.20
CA PHE A 213 -6.72 31.18 10.19
C PHE A 213 -5.48 30.45 10.73
N VAL A 214 -5.61 29.19 11.16
CA VAL A 214 -4.49 28.38 11.71
C VAL A 214 -3.33 28.24 10.70
N ASN A 215 -3.64 27.95 9.44
CA ASN A 215 -2.68 27.77 8.33
C ASN A 215 -1.88 29.05 8.00
N ARG A 216 -2.22 30.21 8.59
CA ARG A 216 -1.40 31.43 8.50
C ARG A 216 -0.12 31.35 9.34
N TYR A 217 -0.13 30.50 10.37
CA TYR A 217 0.92 30.36 11.39
C TYR A 217 1.52 28.95 11.45
N VAL A 218 0.69 27.91 11.34
CA VAL A 218 1.10 26.50 11.47
C VAL A 218 0.43 25.67 10.37
N GLN A 219 1.23 25.05 9.49
CA GLN A 219 0.69 24.22 8.40
C GLN A 219 0.09 22.92 8.91
N TRP A 220 -0.93 22.42 8.20
CA TRP A 220 -1.70 21.23 8.55
C TRP A 220 -0.84 19.99 8.91
N TYR A 221 0.29 19.78 8.21
CA TYR A 221 1.20 18.64 8.42
C TYR A 221 2.07 18.75 9.70
N GLN A 222 2.04 19.91 10.37
CA GLN A 222 2.71 20.17 11.64
C GLN A 222 1.75 20.03 12.84
N LEU A 223 0.43 19.94 12.59
CA LEU A 223 -0.59 19.82 13.63
C LEU A 223 -0.65 18.40 14.22
N PRO A 224 -1.15 18.23 15.46
CA PRO A 224 -1.49 16.93 16.00
C PRO A 224 -2.45 16.17 15.08
N ARG A 225 -2.16 14.89 14.83
CA ARG A 225 -2.79 13.98 13.84
C ARG A 225 -4.26 14.28 13.48
N MET A 226 -5.18 14.31 14.45
CA MET A 226 -6.61 14.49 14.18
C MET A 226 -6.98 15.93 13.79
N LEU A 227 -6.25 16.94 14.29
CA LEU A 227 -6.39 18.33 13.83
C LEU A 227 -5.82 18.49 12.42
N GLY A 228 -4.76 17.75 12.07
CA GLY A 228 -4.27 17.65 10.70
C GLY A 228 -5.31 17.08 9.73
N VAL A 229 -6.00 15.98 10.11
CA VAL A 229 -7.08 15.40 9.28
C VAL A 229 -8.26 16.37 9.15
N ALA A 230 -8.68 17.04 10.22
CA ALA A 230 -9.75 18.03 10.16
C ALA A 230 -9.40 19.26 9.31
N ASN A 231 -8.12 19.68 9.31
CA ASN A 231 -7.61 20.74 8.45
C ASN A 231 -7.65 20.33 6.96
N LEU A 232 -7.19 19.11 6.63
CA LEU A 232 -7.30 18.57 5.27
C LEU A 232 -8.75 18.47 4.79
N ALA A 233 -9.70 18.09 5.65
CA ALA A 233 -11.12 18.09 5.30
C ALA A 233 -11.65 19.50 4.98
N GLY A 234 -11.16 20.53 5.68
CA GLY A 234 -11.42 21.94 5.36
C GLY A 234 -10.81 22.37 4.01
N VAL A 235 -9.53 22.06 3.77
CA VAL A 235 -8.84 22.35 2.50
C VAL A 235 -9.54 21.68 1.31
N MET A 236 -9.87 20.39 1.44
CA MET A 236 -10.62 19.63 0.44
C MET A 236 -12.00 20.23 0.18
N PHE A 237 -12.75 20.58 1.23
CA PHE A 237 -14.05 21.23 1.09
C PHE A 237 -13.95 22.57 0.36
N ARG A 238 -12.95 23.41 0.69
CA ARG A 238 -12.72 24.67 -0.02
C ARG A 238 -12.40 24.44 -1.49
N MET A 239 -11.45 23.54 -1.80
CA MET A 239 -11.06 23.27 -3.19
C MET A 239 -12.18 22.65 -4.03
N ARG A 240 -13.09 21.85 -3.44
CA ARG A 240 -14.32 21.40 -4.11
C ARG A 240 -15.27 22.56 -4.48
N LEU A 241 -15.22 23.68 -3.77
CA LEU A 241 -16.01 24.89 -4.09
C LEU A 241 -15.29 25.85 -5.05
N THR A 242 -13.96 25.95 -4.97
CA THR A 242 -13.19 26.98 -5.69
C THR A 242 -12.37 26.49 -6.88
N ASN A 243 -12.19 25.18 -7.05
CA ASN A 243 -11.19 24.62 -7.99
C ASN A 243 -11.69 23.46 -8.85
N LEU A 244 -12.97 23.44 -9.22
CA LEU A 244 -13.52 22.49 -10.19
C LEU A 244 -14.22 23.28 -11.31
N PHE A 245 -13.59 23.40 -12.47
CA PHE A 245 -14.09 24.20 -13.59
C PHE A 245 -14.48 23.33 -14.80
N ASN A 246 -15.68 23.57 -15.35
CA ASN A 246 -16.27 22.74 -16.41
C ASN A 246 -15.93 23.26 -17.81
N ASN A 247 -14.97 22.61 -18.50
CA ASN A 247 -14.64 22.93 -19.88
C ASN A 247 -15.59 22.32 -20.93
N ASN A 248 -16.40 21.31 -20.58
CA ASN A 248 -17.32 20.67 -21.53
C ASN A 248 -18.49 21.57 -21.94
N ALA A 249 -18.70 22.69 -21.24
CA ALA A 249 -19.61 23.76 -21.66
C ALA A 249 -19.22 24.45 -22.98
N TYR A 250 -17.99 24.22 -23.49
CA TYR A 250 -17.49 24.81 -24.74
C TYR A 250 -17.61 23.89 -25.96
N SER A 251 -18.39 22.81 -25.89
CA SER A 251 -18.51 21.84 -27.00
C SER A 251 -19.58 22.20 -28.02
N SER A 252 -19.25 22.03 -29.30
CA SER A 252 -20.20 22.00 -30.43
C SER A 252 -20.72 20.59 -30.79
N LYS A 253 -20.14 19.53 -30.23
CA LYS A 253 -20.65 18.15 -30.37
C LYS A 253 -22.04 18.06 -29.73
N PRO A 254 -23.03 17.40 -30.37
CA PRO A 254 -24.22 16.96 -29.66
C PRO A 254 -23.83 15.97 -28.56
N LYS A 255 -24.52 16.01 -27.42
CA LYS A 255 -24.36 15.00 -26.37
C LYS A 255 -24.90 13.66 -26.84
N THR A 256 -24.27 12.57 -26.42
CA THR A 256 -24.85 11.22 -26.56
C THR A 256 -26.18 11.15 -25.82
N GLU A 257 -27.17 10.50 -26.45
CA GLU A 257 -28.52 10.39 -25.88
C GLU A 257 -28.53 9.64 -24.55
N LYS A 258 -29.51 9.98 -23.69
CA LYS A 258 -29.73 9.24 -22.44
C LYS A 258 -30.34 7.89 -22.79
N SER A 259 -29.60 6.82 -22.51
CA SER A 259 -30.09 5.45 -22.70
C SER A 259 -31.13 5.08 -21.63
N ASP A 260 -32.36 4.78 -22.06
CA ASP A 260 -33.43 4.24 -21.19
C ASP A 260 -33.06 2.89 -20.55
N ALA A 261 -32.10 2.15 -21.11
CA ALA A 261 -31.70 0.81 -20.69
C ALA A 261 -30.85 0.79 -19.39
N ARG A 262 -31.38 1.36 -18.30
CA ARG A 262 -30.74 1.40 -16.97
C ARG A 262 -30.30 0.01 -16.47
N GLU A 263 -31.01 -1.06 -16.81
CA GLU A 263 -30.68 -2.42 -16.34
C GLU A 263 -29.35 -2.93 -16.93
N ASN A 264 -29.13 -2.78 -18.23
CA ASN A 264 -27.87 -3.18 -18.88
C ASN A 264 -26.66 -2.41 -18.33
N GLN A 265 -26.87 -1.16 -17.90
CA GLN A 265 -25.83 -0.28 -17.38
C GLN A 265 -25.47 -0.51 -15.91
N ILE A 266 -26.21 -1.37 -15.19
CA ILE A 266 -25.84 -1.85 -13.84
C ILE A 266 -24.80 -2.98 -13.92
N GLU A 267 -24.69 -3.66 -15.06
CA GLU A 267 -23.95 -4.92 -15.17
C GLU A 267 -22.42 -4.78 -15.35
N GLY A 268 -21.90 -3.59 -15.69
CA GLY A 268 -20.47 -3.35 -15.85
C GLY A 268 -20.14 -1.98 -16.48
N GLN A 269 -18.83 -1.72 -16.62
CA GLN A 269 -18.28 -0.49 -17.22
C GLN A 269 -18.11 -0.62 -18.74
N ASP A 270 -18.52 0.41 -19.48
CA ASP A 270 -18.20 0.58 -20.90
C ASP A 270 -16.69 0.86 -21.07
N PRO A 271 -15.96 0.21 -22.00
CA PRO A 271 -14.54 0.48 -22.23
C PRO A 271 -14.25 1.88 -22.82
N SER A 272 -15.23 2.55 -23.41
CA SER A 272 -15.09 3.97 -23.82
C SER A 272 -15.24 4.96 -22.66
N GLY A 273 -15.50 4.47 -21.43
CA GLY A 273 -15.78 5.29 -20.26
C GLY A 273 -17.18 5.91 -20.22
N ARG A 274 -17.99 5.73 -21.27
CA ARG A 274 -19.37 6.23 -21.34
C ARG A 274 -20.29 5.61 -20.28
N HIS A 275 -21.38 6.31 -19.99
CA HIS A 275 -22.45 5.89 -19.07
C HIS A 275 -21.98 5.58 -17.63
N HIS A 276 -20.78 5.99 -17.22
CA HIS A 276 -20.39 6.00 -15.80
C HIS A 276 -21.31 6.92 -14.99
N ASP A 277 -21.73 8.06 -15.56
CA ASP A 277 -22.88 8.81 -15.08
C ASP A 277 -24.09 8.56 -15.99
N LEU A 278 -25.29 8.49 -15.40
CA LEU A 278 -26.54 8.17 -16.11
C LEU A 278 -27.25 9.42 -16.63
N ASP A 279 -26.92 10.60 -16.09
CA ASP A 279 -27.50 11.89 -16.49
C ASP A 279 -26.58 12.69 -17.43
N GLU A 280 -25.28 12.38 -17.47
CA GLU A 280 -24.31 12.90 -18.43
C GLU A 280 -23.51 11.76 -19.10
N PRO A 281 -24.05 11.10 -20.15
CA PRO A 281 -23.47 9.89 -20.76
C PRO A 281 -22.00 9.97 -21.22
N ASP A 282 -21.55 11.11 -21.74
CA ASP A 282 -20.16 11.31 -22.18
C ASP A 282 -19.22 11.76 -21.04
N MET A 283 -19.70 11.91 -19.80
CA MET A 283 -18.86 12.40 -18.71
C MET A 283 -17.69 11.44 -18.43
N GLY A 284 -16.47 11.98 -18.46
CA GLY A 284 -15.23 11.22 -18.26
C GLY A 284 -14.87 10.22 -19.36
N ALA A 285 -15.63 10.16 -20.46
CA ALA A 285 -15.39 9.23 -21.57
C ALA A 285 -14.12 9.58 -22.38
N ALA A 286 -13.60 8.60 -23.11
CA ALA A 286 -12.49 8.81 -24.04
C ALA A 286 -12.85 9.81 -25.15
N GLY A 287 -11.91 10.66 -25.56
CA GLY A 287 -12.16 11.71 -26.55
C GLY A 287 -12.93 12.93 -26.02
N THR A 288 -12.89 13.19 -24.71
CA THR A 288 -13.51 14.35 -24.04
C THR A 288 -12.47 15.33 -23.47
N ARG A 289 -12.89 16.52 -23.00
CA ARG A 289 -11.97 17.57 -22.56
C ARG A 289 -11.49 17.35 -21.13
N PHE A 290 -10.20 17.54 -20.93
CA PHE A 290 -9.64 17.87 -19.63
C PHE A 290 -10.33 19.09 -19.01
N ALA A 291 -10.62 19.03 -17.71
CA ALA A 291 -11.11 20.13 -16.89
C ALA A 291 -9.99 21.15 -16.55
N ARG A 292 -10.30 22.12 -15.67
CA ARG A 292 -9.33 23.07 -15.09
C ARG A 292 -9.57 23.30 -13.60
N LEU A 293 -8.55 23.78 -12.90
CA LEU A 293 -8.66 24.22 -11.49
C LEU A 293 -9.07 25.68 -11.32
N SER A 294 -9.19 26.44 -12.42
CA SER A 294 -9.65 27.83 -12.45
C SER A 294 -10.21 28.15 -13.84
N THR A 295 -10.79 29.35 -14.00
CA THR A 295 -10.99 29.95 -15.32
C THR A 295 -9.67 29.98 -16.10
N PRO A 296 -9.64 29.50 -17.35
CA PRO A 296 -8.54 29.77 -18.28
C PRO A 296 -8.45 31.27 -18.60
N VAL A 297 -7.24 31.78 -18.76
CA VAL A 297 -7.01 33.17 -19.17
C VAL A 297 -6.77 33.21 -20.70
N PRO A 298 -7.44 34.10 -21.46
CA PRO A 298 -7.16 34.26 -22.88
C PRO A 298 -5.74 34.78 -23.14
N HIS A 299 -5.00 34.08 -24.00
CA HIS A 299 -3.66 34.45 -24.44
C HIS A 299 -3.56 34.29 -25.96
N GLY A 300 -2.73 35.11 -26.62
CA GLY A 300 -2.57 35.06 -28.07
C GLY A 300 -2.14 33.68 -28.59
N SER A 301 -2.47 33.37 -29.85
CA SER A 301 -2.27 32.05 -30.46
C SER A 301 -0.80 31.64 -30.64
N ASP A 302 0.14 32.59 -30.66
CA ASP A 302 1.54 32.22 -30.85
C ASP A 302 2.17 31.55 -29.60
N VAL A 303 2.32 30.23 -29.71
CA VAL A 303 3.12 29.40 -28.78
C VAL A 303 4.62 29.54 -29.05
N SER A 304 5.03 29.95 -30.25
CA SER A 304 6.43 29.92 -30.72
C SER A 304 7.29 30.90 -29.94
N SER A 305 6.86 32.16 -29.77
CA SER A 305 7.51 33.15 -28.89
C SER A 305 7.53 32.77 -27.40
N ARG A 306 6.84 31.70 -26.99
CA ARG A 306 6.85 31.14 -25.62
C ARG A 306 7.85 30.01 -25.45
N ILE A 307 8.42 29.48 -26.54
CA ILE A 307 9.53 28.52 -26.56
C ILE A 307 10.83 29.29 -26.28
N LYS A 308 11.00 29.73 -25.03
CA LYS A 308 12.20 30.43 -24.58
C LYS A 308 13.40 29.48 -24.65
N GLU A 309 14.48 29.88 -25.34
CA GLU A 309 15.77 29.15 -25.39
C GLU A 309 16.26 28.67 -24.01
N ARG A 310 15.98 29.45 -22.96
CA ARG A 310 16.34 29.17 -21.56
C ARG A 310 15.95 27.75 -21.13
N THR A 311 14.94 27.14 -21.75
CA THR A 311 14.43 25.81 -21.37
C THR A 311 15.51 24.72 -21.44
N VAL A 312 16.35 24.73 -22.46
CA VAL A 312 17.45 23.77 -22.60
C VAL A 312 18.54 24.07 -21.55
N ARG A 313 18.86 25.34 -21.34
CA ARG A 313 19.83 25.82 -20.32
C ARG A 313 19.39 25.47 -18.89
N VAL A 314 18.08 25.56 -18.61
CA VAL A 314 17.45 25.18 -17.34
C VAL A 314 17.48 23.67 -17.13
N SER A 315 17.23 22.87 -18.18
CA SER A 315 17.34 21.40 -18.07
C SER A 315 18.77 20.96 -17.74
N GLU A 316 19.74 21.43 -18.52
CA GLU A 316 21.17 21.11 -18.36
C GLU A 316 21.77 21.53 -17.01
N ASP A 317 21.45 22.73 -16.51
CA ASP A 317 22.02 23.20 -15.24
C ASP A 317 21.21 22.74 -14.01
N LEU A 318 19.89 22.95 -14.01
CA LEU A 318 19.07 22.84 -12.81
C LEU A 318 18.43 21.46 -12.64
N ASP A 319 18.06 20.76 -13.71
CA ASP A 319 17.23 19.55 -13.63
C ASP A 319 18.02 18.25 -13.79
N ARG A 320 19.03 18.26 -14.68
CA ARG A 320 19.93 17.15 -15.02
C ARG A 320 20.53 16.42 -13.81
N ARG A 321 20.42 15.09 -13.75
CA ARG A 321 21.01 14.28 -12.68
C ARG A 321 22.54 14.35 -12.65
N ARG A 322 23.09 15.14 -11.72
CA ARG A 322 24.54 15.19 -11.43
C ARG A 322 25.00 14.00 -10.57
N LYS A 323 24.11 13.50 -9.72
CA LYS A 323 24.29 12.33 -8.86
C LYS A 323 22.90 11.84 -8.45
N PHE A 324 22.66 10.53 -8.47
CA PHE A 324 21.40 9.97 -8.01
C PHE A 324 21.07 10.38 -6.56
N LYS A 325 19.96 11.09 -6.40
CA LYS A 325 19.39 11.48 -5.10
C LYS A 325 18.27 10.47 -4.79
N PRO A 326 18.46 9.48 -3.90
CA PRO A 326 17.43 8.47 -3.62
C PRO A 326 16.28 9.06 -2.79
N ALA A 327 15.03 8.71 -3.12
CA ALA A 327 13.87 9.06 -2.31
C ALA A 327 13.93 8.44 -0.90
N GLY A 328 14.51 7.24 -0.76
CA GLY A 328 14.71 6.53 0.52
C GLY A 328 13.44 6.03 1.22
N ILE A 329 12.25 6.50 0.79
CA ILE A 329 10.93 6.04 1.25
C ILE A 329 10.14 5.26 0.20
N LEU A 330 10.59 5.27 -1.07
CA LEU A 330 9.97 4.58 -2.21
C LEU A 330 10.95 3.66 -2.92
N ASN A 331 10.47 2.52 -3.43
CA ASN A 331 11.21 1.67 -4.37
C ASN A 331 10.85 1.96 -5.83
N ILE A 332 11.56 1.35 -6.79
CA ILE A 332 11.33 1.64 -8.22
C ILE A 332 9.94 1.16 -8.69
N HIS A 333 9.38 0.11 -8.07
CA HIS A 333 7.98 -0.28 -8.30
C HIS A 333 6.98 0.86 -8.04
N ALA A 334 7.28 1.81 -7.14
CA ALA A 334 6.44 2.98 -6.93
C ALA A 334 6.43 3.95 -8.13
N GLY A 335 7.53 4.01 -8.90
CA GLY A 335 7.63 4.74 -10.16
C GLY A 335 6.90 4.02 -11.29
N GLY A 336 7.12 2.71 -11.45
CA GLY A 336 6.38 1.90 -12.41
C GLY A 336 4.86 1.93 -12.18
N TRP A 337 4.43 1.81 -10.92
CA TRP A 337 3.02 1.90 -10.53
C TRP A 337 2.37 3.23 -10.93
N ILE A 338 3.07 4.35 -10.75
CA ILE A 338 2.48 5.65 -11.07
C ILE A 338 2.45 5.92 -12.57
N GLN A 339 3.43 5.43 -13.35
CA GLN A 339 3.33 5.44 -14.80
C GLN A 339 2.14 4.60 -15.29
N PHE A 340 1.99 3.37 -14.77
CA PHE A 340 0.87 2.47 -15.06
C PHE A 340 -0.49 3.12 -14.79
N ASN A 341 -0.66 3.76 -13.63
CA ASN A 341 -1.90 4.49 -13.30
C ASN A 341 -2.09 5.77 -14.15
N VAL A 342 -1.04 6.39 -14.69
CA VAL A 342 -1.18 7.52 -15.62
C VAL A 342 -1.68 7.04 -16.99
N HIS A 343 -1.31 5.82 -17.42
CA HIS A 343 -1.81 5.20 -18.65
C HIS A 343 -3.31 4.84 -18.59
N ASP A 344 -3.90 4.74 -17.38
CA ASP A 344 -5.34 4.54 -17.16
C ASP A 344 -6.15 5.84 -17.30
N TRP A 345 -5.56 6.98 -16.90
CA TRP A 345 -6.31 8.20 -16.59
C TRP A 345 -6.22 9.34 -17.61
N MET A 346 -5.14 9.39 -18.39
CA MET A 346 -4.83 10.55 -19.23
C MET A 346 -3.73 10.35 -20.28
N ASN A 347 -4.06 10.62 -21.54
CA ASN A 347 -3.10 10.91 -22.60
C ASN A 347 -3.65 11.96 -23.56
N HIS A 348 -2.86 12.99 -23.88
CA HIS A 348 -3.33 14.06 -24.76
C HIS A 348 -3.29 13.66 -26.24
N LEU A 349 -4.38 13.95 -26.96
CA LEU A 349 -4.42 13.87 -28.41
C LEU A 349 -3.28 14.69 -29.03
N ARG A 350 -2.63 14.13 -30.06
CA ARG A 350 -1.47 14.73 -30.74
C ARG A 350 -1.82 15.19 -32.14
N ALA A 351 -1.31 16.37 -32.50
CA ALA A 351 -1.32 16.82 -33.89
C ALA A 351 -0.28 16.02 -34.68
N SER A 352 -0.55 15.80 -35.98
CA SER A 352 0.44 15.17 -36.87
C SER A 352 1.74 15.97 -36.88
N ILE A 353 2.88 15.30 -36.69
CA ILE A 353 4.23 15.90 -36.75
C ILE A 353 4.50 16.64 -38.07
N LEU A 354 3.81 16.25 -39.15
CA LEU A 354 3.89 16.88 -40.47
C LEU A 354 3.13 18.22 -40.57
N LYS A 355 2.30 18.56 -39.58
CA LYS A 355 1.45 19.76 -39.54
C LYS A 355 1.91 20.70 -38.43
N ASN A 356 2.80 21.65 -38.77
CA ASN A 356 3.32 22.68 -37.86
C ASN A 356 3.94 22.09 -36.57
N PRO A 357 5.07 21.35 -36.65
CA PRO A 357 5.76 20.86 -35.46
C PRO A 357 6.32 22.00 -34.61
N ILE A 358 6.50 21.72 -33.32
CA ILE A 358 7.32 22.52 -32.41
C ILE A 358 8.80 22.19 -32.70
N LYS A 359 9.57 23.20 -33.13
CA LYS A 359 11.03 23.16 -33.21
C LYS A 359 11.64 23.76 -31.95
N VAL A 360 12.71 23.15 -31.45
CA VAL A 360 13.46 23.61 -30.28
C VAL A 360 14.94 23.57 -30.62
N SER A 361 15.53 24.74 -30.89
CA SER A 361 16.97 24.87 -31.16
C SER A 361 17.79 24.45 -29.94
N LEU A 362 18.81 23.64 -30.18
CA LEU A 362 19.74 23.12 -29.17
C LEU A 362 21.09 23.86 -29.28
N PRO A 363 21.81 24.07 -28.17
CA PRO A 363 23.12 24.70 -28.21
C PRO A 363 24.16 23.80 -28.89
N PRO A 364 25.19 24.35 -29.55
CA PRO A 364 26.31 23.56 -30.08
C PRO A 364 26.92 22.65 -29.01
N GLY A 365 27.12 21.38 -29.34
CA GLY A 365 27.59 20.37 -28.38
C GLY A 365 26.53 19.83 -27.41
N HIS A 366 25.23 20.08 -27.64
CA HIS A 366 24.17 19.45 -26.86
C HIS A 366 24.24 17.91 -26.99
N PRO A 367 24.15 17.13 -25.89
CA PRO A 367 24.27 15.67 -25.90
C PRO A 367 23.29 14.87 -26.78
N LEU A 368 22.29 15.52 -27.39
CA LEU A 368 21.39 14.90 -28.39
C LEU A 368 22.03 14.78 -29.79
N GLU A 369 23.14 15.48 -30.04
CA GLU A 369 23.87 15.46 -31.33
C GLU A 369 23.02 15.89 -32.53
N GLN A 370 22.16 16.90 -32.34
CA GLN A 370 21.30 17.49 -33.38
C GLN A 370 21.13 19.00 -33.12
N GLU A 371 20.89 19.79 -34.17
CA GLU A 371 20.73 21.25 -34.06
C GLU A 371 19.34 21.67 -33.55
N GLU A 372 18.31 20.89 -33.87
CA GLU A 372 16.93 21.10 -33.42
C GLU A 372 16.32 19.79 -32.90
N MET A 373 15.60 19.87 -31.78
CA MET A 373 14.66 18.83 -31.36
C MET A 373 13.27 19.15 -31.95
N ILE A 374 12.63 18.14 -32.56
CA ILE A 374 11.33 18.29 -33.25
C ILE A 374 10.23 17.55 -32.48
N LEU A 375 9.19 18.27 -32.10
CA LEU A 375 8.06 17.81 -31.27
C LEU A 375 6.72 17.99 -32.00
N ASP A 376 5.85 16.99 -31.86
CA ASP A 376 4.43 17.08 -32.17
C ASP A 376 3.74 18.13 -31.28
N ARG A 377 2.71 18.82 -31.78
CA ARG A 377 1.86 19.68 -30.92
C ARG A 377 0.83 18.83 -30.18
N THR A 378 0.43 19.29 -28.99
CA THR A 378 -0.85 18.85 -28.41
C THR A 378 -1.98 19.34 -29.33
N ALA A 379 -2.88 18.46 -29.75
CA ALA A 379 -3.96 18.83 -30.67
C ALA A 379 -5.02 19.68 -29.95
N GLU A 380 -5.25 20.89 -30.44
CA GLU A 380 -6.41 21.70 -30.05
C GLU A 380 -7.71 20.97 -30.40
N ASP A 381 -8.72 21.11 -29.54
CA ASP A 381 -9.98 20.40 -29.66
C ASP A 381 -10.81 20.91 -30.86
N PRO A 382 -11.02 20.08 -31.91
CA PRO A 382 -11.76 20.48 -33.12
C PRO A 382 -13.27 20.68 -32.87
N THR A 383 -13.74 20.44 -31.64
CA THR A 383 -15.14 20.61 -31.23
C THR A 383 -15.39 21.91 -30.47
N GLN A 384 -14.37 22.76 -30.31
CA GLN A 384 -14.53 24.14 -29.82
C GLN A 384 -15.03 25.04 -30.97
N PRO A 385 -16.04 25.90 -30.77
CA PRO A 385 -16.52 26.82 -31.81
C PRO A 385 -15.41 27.73 -32.35
N THR A 386 -15.35 27.93 -33.67
CA THR A 386 -14.30 28.72 -34.35
C THR A 386 -14.21 30.16 -33.86
N ASP A 387 -15.34 30.75 -33.49
CA ASP A 387 -15.46 32.16 -33.10
C ASP A 387 -15.25 32.35 -31.58
N SER A 388 -14.77 31.31 -30.89
CA SER A 388 -14.62 31.31 -29.44
C SER A 388 -13.49 32.22 -28.97
N ARG A 389 -13.82 33.22 -28.14
CA ARG A 389 -12.83 34.03 -27.41
C ARG A 389 -12.18 33.29 -26.22
N ASN A 390 -12.57 32.04 -25.97
CA ASN A 390 -11.97 31.19 -24.94
C ASN A 390 -10.64 30.62 -25.46
N PRO A 391 -9.61 30.46 -24.61
CA PRO A 391 -8.36 29.83 -25.03
C PRO A 391 -8.57 28.35 -25.44
N PRO A 392 -7.62 27.73 -26.16
CA PRO A 392 -7.76 26.35 -26.63
C PRO A 392 -8.02 25.34 -25.52
N THR A 393 -8.99 24.45 -25.78
CA THR A 393 -9.19 23.22 -25.03
C THR A 393 -8.50 22.04 -25.72
N TYR A 394 -8.28 20.96 -24.98
CA TYR A 394 -7.54 19.78 -25.44
C TYR A 394 -8.28 18.52 -25.02
N LEU A 395 -8.23 17.49 -25.87
CA LEU A 395 -8.89 16.20 -25.64
C LEU A 395 -7.95 15.18 -25.01
N ASP A 396 -8.53 14.34 -24.16
CA ASP A 396 -7.95 13.09 -23.68
C ASP A 396 -8.24 11.96 -24.69
N THR A 397 -7.27 11.07 -24.92
CA THR A 397 -7.49 9.84 -25.71
C THR A 397 -7.92 8.67 -24.84
N GLU A 398 -7.61 8.72 -23.54
CA GLU A 398 -8.03 7.69 -22.58
C GLU A 398 -9.28 8.11 -21.82
N THR A 399 -9.82 7.19 -21.03
CA THR A 399 -10.89 7.50 -20.09
C THR A 399 -10.34 8.35 -18.93
N HIS A 400 -11.09 9.37 -18.50
CA HIS A 400 -10.73 10.11 -17.28
C HIS A 400 -11.02 9.33 -16.00
N TRP A 401 -11.70 8.19 -16.11
CA TRP A 401 -12.18 7.35 -15.00
C TRP A 401 -11.04 6.58 -14.33
N TRP A 402 -11.40 5.64 -13.47
CA TRP A 402 -10.47 4.65 -12.90
C TRP A 402 -10.95 3.26 -13.29
N ASP A 403 -11.13 3.03 -14.60
CA ASP A 403 -11.74 1.81 -15.14
C ASP A 403 -10.73 0.83 -15.76
N LEU A 404 -9.43 1.09 -15.55
CA LEU A 404 -8.27 0.32 -15.99
C LEU A 404 -8.18 0.21 -17.51
N SER A 405 -8.26 1.36 -18.18
CA SER A 405 -8.13 1.48 -19.63
C SER A 405 -6.74 1.07 -20.13
N GLU A 406 -5.70 1.12 -19.28
CA GLU A 406 -4.36 0.63 -19.61
C GLU A 406 -4.32 -0.91 -19.79
N ILE A 407 -5.20 -1.61 -19.08
CA ILE A 407 -5.42 -3.07 -19.23
C ILE A 407 -6.47 -3.37 -20.31
N TYR A 408 -7.62 -2.71 -20.29
CA TYR A 408 -8.81 -3.11 -21.05
C TYR A 408 -9.02 -2.35 -22.37
N GLY A 409 -8.33 -1.22 -22.55
CA GLY A 409 -8.44 -0.34 -23.72
C GLY A 409 -9.60 0.65 -23.64
N SER A 410 -9.35 1.88 -24.07
CA SER A 410 -10.32 3.00 -24.10
C SER A 410 -11.38 2.89 -25.21
N SER A 411 -11.61 1.71 -25.79
CA SER A 411 -12.64 1.47 -26.81
C SER A 411 -13.13 0.01 -26.84
N PRO A 412 -14.38 -0.25 -27.30
CA PRO A 412 -14.91 -1.61 -27.47
C PRO A 412 -14.09 -2.46 -28.46
N GLU A 413 -13.55 -1.84 -29.50
CA GLU A 413 -12.70 -2.48 -30.51
C GLU A 413 -11.38 -2.91 -29.89
N LYS A 414 -10.73 -2.04 -29.11
CA LYS A 414 -9.46 -2.39 -28.45
C LYS A 414 -9.67 -3.48 -27.40
N LEU A 415 -10.75 -3.42 -26.62
CA LEU A 415 -11.09 -4.49 -25.67
C LEU A 415 -11.29 -5.85 -26.37
N LYS A 416 -11.85 -5.86 -27.58
CA LYS A 416 -12.08 -7.09 -28.36
C LYS A 416 -10.77 -7.77 -28.77
N GLU A 417 -9.69 -7.03 -29.02
CA GLU A 417 -8.36 -7.59 -29.31
C GLU A 417 -7.73 -8.32 -28.11
N LEU A 418 -8.15 -7.99 -26.89
CA LEU A 418 -7.49 -8.37 -25.63
C LEU A 418 -8.18 -9.53 -24.89
N ARG A 419 -9.37 -9.96 -25.36
CA ARG A 419 -10.22 -10.98 -24.72
C ARG A 419 -10.14 -12.34 -25.42
N THR A 420 -10.16 -13.40 -24.63
CA THR A 420 -10.29 -14.79 -25.14
C THR A 420 -11.73 -15.15 -25.54
N PHE A 421 -12.71 -14.36 -25.08
CA PHE A 421 -14.15 -14.66 -25.13
C PHE A 421 -14.52 -16.05 -24.55
N LYS A 422 -13.73 -16.53 -23.58
CA LYS A 422 -13.94 -17.77 -22.85
C LYS A 422 -13.77 -17.56 -21.34
N ASP A 423 -14.75 -18.04 -20.57
CA ASP A 423 -14.77 -18.04 -19.09
C ASP A 423 -14.48 -16.68 -18.43
N GLY A 424 -14.71 -15.58 -19.16
CA GLY A 424 -14.47 -14.20 -18.74
C GLY A 424 -13.03 -13.74 -18.85
N LYS A 425 -12.15 -14.45 -19.58
CA LYS A 425 -10.69 -14.26 -19.49
C LYS A 425 -10.10 -13.37 -20.58
N MET A 426 -9.10 -12.60 -20.19
CA MET A 426 -8.18 -11.82 -21.02
C MET A 426 -7.03 -12.70 -21.53
N ILE A 427 -6.41 -12.36 -22.66
CA ILE A 427 -5.39 -13.19 -23.31
C ILE A 427 -4.07 -13.16 -22.52
N VAL A 428 -3.48 -14.34 -22.28
CA VAL A 428 -2.13 -14.56 -21.76
C VAL A 428 -1.55 -15.76 -22.51
N ASN A 429 -0.28 -15.68 -22.90
CA ASN A 429 0.42 -16.76 -23.59
C ASN A 429 0.82 -17.90 -22.64
N ASP A 430 1.16 -19.07 -23.18
CA ASP A 430 1.62 -20.24 -22.41
C ASP A 430 2.91 -19.99 -21.60
N ASP A 431 3.72 -19.00 -21.99
CA ASP A 431 4.91 -18.56 -21.25
C ASP A 431 4.59 -17.67 -20.04
N GLY A 432 3.31 -17.34 -19.84
CA GLY A 432 2.81 -16.51 -18.75
C GLY A 432 2.98 -15.00 -18.96
N ARG A 433 3.33 -14.54 -20.18
CA ARG A 433 3.39 -13.12 -20.58
C ARG A 433 2.20 -12.74 -21.45
N LEU A 434 2.03 -11.46 -21.73
CA LEU A 434 1.06 -10.98 -22.71
C LEU A 434 1.53 -11.27 -24.16
N PRO A 435 0.61 -11.27 -25.14
CA PRO A 435 0.98 -11.23 -26.56
C PRO A 435 1.87 -10.04 -26.89
N GLU A 436 2.55 -10.08 -28.03
CA GLU A 436 3.33 -8.95 -28.54
C GLU A 436 2.41 -8.00 -29.32
N ASP A 437 2.60 -6.69 -29.22
CA ASP A 437 1.86 -5.70 -30.01
C ASP A 437 2.30 -5.81 -31.48
N PRO A 438 1.45 -6.23 -32.42
CA PRO A 438 1.84 -6.42 -33.82
C PRO A 438 2.17 -5.09 -34.53
N GLN A 439 1.84 -3.95 -33.92
CA GLN A 439 2.20 -2.61 -34.40
C GLN A 439 3.48 -2.08 -33.74
N GLN A 440 3.93 -2.67 -32.64
CA GLN A 440 5.10 -2.23 -31.86
C GLN A 440 5.96 -3.42 -31.41
N PRO A 441 6.88 -3.91 -32.26
CA PRO A 441 7.78 -5.01 -31.90
C PRO A 441 8.57 -4.76 -30.60
N GLY A 442 8.66 -5.78 -29.76
CA GLY A 442 9.28 -5.72 -28.43
C GLY A 442 8.42 -5.08 -27.32
N VAL A 443 7.16 -4.72 -27.61
CA VAL A 443 6.16 -4.20 -26.66
C VAL A 443 5.01 -5.20 -26.49
N ASP A 444 4.36 -5.19 -25.33
CA ASP A 444 3.25 -6.09 -25.04
C ASP A 444 1.91 -5.52 -25.55
N LEU A 445 1.03 -6.40 -26.04
CA LEU A 445 -0.33 -6.05 -26.47
C LEU A 445 -1.21 -5.80 -25.25
N THR A 446 -1.56 -4.53 -25.01
CA THR A 446 -2.34 -4.05 -23.86
C THR A 446 -3.46 -3.10 -24.31
N GLY A 447 -4.23 -2.57 -23.36
CA GLY A 447 -5.15 -1.46 -23.61
C GLY A 447 -4.42 -0.20 -24.07
N PHE A 448 -3.33 0.16 -23.39
CA PHE A 448 -2.44 1.26 -23.75
C PHE A 448 -0.96 0.82 -23.72
N SER A 449 -0.26 0.91 -24.86
CA SER A 449 1.09 0.37 -25.07
C SER A 449 2.19 1.41 -25.35
N GLN A 450 1.89 2.73 -25.35
CA GLN A 450 2.90 3.77 -25.61
C GLN A 450 3.88 3.93 -24.44
N ASN A 451 5.10 4.43 -24.72
CA ASN A 451 6.16 4.71 -23.73
C ASN A 451 6.48 3.51 -22.80
N TYR A 452 6.46 2.30 -23.37
CA TYR A 452 6.50 1.04 -22.63
C TYR A 452 7.85 0.74 -21.97
N SER A 453 7.83 -0.13 -20.95
CA SER A 453 9.02 -0.55 -20.21
C SER A 453 8.84 -1.89 -19.49
N VAL A 454 9.94 -2.48 -19.01
CA VAL A 454 9.93 -3.70 -18.16
C VAL A 454 9.04 -3.54 -16.92
N LEU A 455 8.96 -2.33 -16.36
CA LEU A 455 8.09 -1.99 -15.22
C LEU A 455 6.60 -2.09 -15.59
N LEU A 456 6.24 -1.66 -16.81
CA LEU A 456 4.87 -1.75 -17.32
C LEU A 456 4.54 -3.18 -17.73
N SER A 457 5.39 -3.83 -18.53
CA SER A 457 5.25 -5.24 -18.93
C SER A 457 4.94 -6.14 -17.74
N PHE A 458 5.64 -5.93 -16.62
CA PHE A 458 5.33 -6.59 -15.36
C PHE A 458 3.90 -6.30 -14.84
N LEU A 459 3.51 -5.03 -14.73
CA LEU A 459 2.23 -4.62 -14.12
C LEU A 459 1.01 -5.00 -14.97
N HIS A 460 1.05 -4.78 -16.29
CA HIS A 460 -0.04 -5.23 -17.18
C HIS A 460 -0.17 -6.76 -17.12
N THR A 461 0.95 -7.51 -17.23
CA THR A 461 0.94 -8.98 -17.09
C THR A 461 0.39 -9.43 -15.73
N LEU A 462 0.78 -8.78 -14.63
CA LEU A 462 0.31 -9.10 -13.27
C LEU A 462 -1.21 -8.94 -13.15
N PHE A 463 -1.75 -7.80 -13.59
CA PHE A 463 -3.18 -7.51 -13.39
C PHE A 463 -4.10 -8.15 -14.43
N VAL A 464 -3.60 -8.54 -15.60
CA VAL A 464 -4.30 -9.47 -16.50
C VAL A 464 -4.38 -10.87 -15.87
N LYS A 465 -3.30 -11.37 -15.26
CA LYS A 465 -3.33 -12.65 -14.51
C LYS A 465 -4.23 -12.58 -13.28
N GLU A 466 -4.31 -11.44 -12.61
CA GLU A 466 -5.26 -11.18 -11.51
C GLU A 466 -6.71 -11.17 -12.01
N HIS A 467 -7.02 -10.47 -13.11
CA HIS A 467 -8.34 -10.51 -13.77
C HIS A 467 -8.75 -11.96 -14.06
N ASN A 468 -7.89 -12.75 -14.71
CA ASN A 468 -8.17 -14.13 -15.05
C ASN A 468 -8.39 -15.03 -13.81
N SER A 469 -7.75 -14.69 -12.68
CA SER A 469 -7.96 -15.37 -11.40
C SER A 469 -9.29 -14.99 -10.76
N ILE A 470 -9.72 -13.73 -10.90
CA ILE A 470 -11.04 -13.26 -10.43
C ILE A 470 -12.15 -13.92 -11.26
N ALA A 471 -12.03 -13.92 -12.59
CA ALA A 471 -12.98 -14.55 -13.51
C ALA A 471 -13.15 -16.04 -13.20
N GLU A 472 -12.06 -16.77 -12.96
CA GLU A 472 -12.10 -18.18 -12.55
C GLU A 472 -12.77 -18.38 -11.18
N ALA A 473 -12.54 -17.49 -10.21
CA ALA A 473 -13.21 -17.55 -8.92
C ALA A 473 -14.72 -17.30 -9.04
N TYR A 474 -15.15 -16.35 -9.89
CA TYR A 474 -16.57 -16.19 -10.23
C TYR A 474 -17.12 -17.42 -10.93
N LYS A 475 -16.40 -18.05 -11.88
CA LYS A 475 -16.86 -19.25 -12.57
C LYS A 475 -17.01 -20.47 -11.65
N VAL A 476 -16.27 -20.51 -10.55
CA VAL A 476 -16.41 -21.53 -9.49
C VAL A 476 -17.62 -21.26 -8.56
N GLU A 477 -17.96 -20.00 -8.27
CA GLU A 477 -19.11 -19.66 -7.42
C GLU A 477 -20.44 -19.58 -8.20
N HIS A 478 -20.36 -19.22 -9.48
CA HIS A 478 -21.46 -19.09 -10.44
C HIS A 478 -21.15 -19.84 -11.76
N PRO A 479 -21.25 -21.19 -11.78
CA PRO A 479 -20.96 -21.99 -12.97
C PRO A 479 -21.87 -21.67 -14.17
N ASP A 480 -23.06 -21.14 -13.89
CA ASP A 480 -24.11 -20.70 -14.81
C ASP A 480 -23.79 -19.41 -15.56
N TRP A 481 -22.85 -18.58 -15.08
CA TRP A 481 -22.54 -17.31 -15.73
C TRP A 481 -21.80 -17.50 -17.06
N ASN A 482 -22.15 -16.65 -18.03
CA ASN A 482 -21.54 -16.58 -19.35
C ASN A 482 -20.24 -15.75 -19.35
N ASP A 483 -19.49 -15.80 -20.45
CA ASP A 483 -18.22 -15.07 -20.61
C ASP A 483 -18.34 -13.58 -20.28
N GLU A 484 -19.33 -12.89 -20.84
CA GLU A 484 -19.51 -11.45 -20.67
C GLU A 484 -19.78 -11.06 -19.21
N LYS A 485 -20.61 -11.83 -18.49
CA LYS A 485 -20.88 -11.58 -17.07
C LYS A 485 -19.64 -11.84 -16.21
N LEU A 486 -18.90 -12.90 -16.48
CA LEU A 486 -17.64 -13.22 -15.79
C LEU A 486 -16.60 -12.12 -16.02
N PHE A 487 -16.43 -11.67 -17.27
CA PHE A 487 -15.51 -10.59 -17.65
C PHE A 487 -15.87 -9.27 -16.94
N ARG A 488 -17.12 -8.81 -17.01
CA ARG A 488 -17.56 -7.55 -16.37
C ARG A 488 -17.34 -7.57 -14.86
N MET A 489 -17.70 -8.68 -14.21
CA MET A 489 -17.54 -8.86 -12.77
C MET A 489 -16.05 -8.92 -12.37
N ALA A 490 -15.20 -9.55 -13.19
CA ALA A 490 -13.75 -9.54 -12.99
C ALA A 490 -13.13 -8.15 -13.23
N ARG A 491 -13.58 -7.39 -14.25
CA ARG A 491 -13.16 -5.99 -14.49
C ARG A 491 -13.43 -5.13 -13.26
N MET A 492 -14.68 -5.08 -12.77
CA MET A 492 -15.06 -4.25 -11.62
C MET A 492 -14.25 -4.58 -10.35
N VAL A 493 -14.03 -5.87 -10.06
CA VAL A 493 -13.22 -6.28 -8.89
C VAL A 493 -11.75 -5.89 -9.04
N ASN A 494 -11.18 -6.02 -10.23
CA ASN A 494 -9.78 -5.64 -10.48
C ASN A 494 -9.59 -4.12 -10.39
N VAL A 495 -10.52 -3.35 -10.97
CA VAL A 495 -10.65 -1.88 -10.84
C VAL A 495 -10.62 -1.45 -9.37
N ALA A 496 -11.54 -1.99 -8.56
CA ALA A 496 -11.65 -1.64 -7.16
C ALA A 496 -10.44 -2.13 -6.33
N LEU A 497 -9.78 -3.22 -6.72
CA LEU A 497 -8.53 -3.68 -6.11
C LEU A 497 -7.36 -2.74 -6.39
N ILE A 498 -7.18 -2.26 -7.62
CA ILE A 498 -6.11 -1.30 -7.96
C ILE A 498 -6.39 0.06 -7.32
N ALA A 499 -7.63 0.57 -7.37
CA ALA A 499 -8.03 1.78 -6.67
C ALA A 499 -7.76 1.71 -5.15
N LYS A 500 -8.00 0.53 -4.54
CA LYS A 500 -7.64 0.28 -3.14
C LYS A 500 -6.13 0.28 -2.92
N ILE A 501 -5.37 -0.51 -3.67
CA ILE A 501 -3.90 -0.60 -3.53
C ILE A 501 -3.27 0.79 -3.67
N HIS A 502 -3.71 1.57 -4.66
CA HIS A 502 -3.23 2.93 -4.85
C HIS A 502 -3.54 3.81 -3.62
N THR A 503 -4.79 3.80 -3.15
CA THR A 503 -5.24 4.66 -2.05
C THR A 503 -4.58 4.29 -0.71
N VAL A 504 -4.63 3.02 -0.30
CA VAL A 504 -4.22 2.59 1.06
C VAL A 504 -2.83 1.98 1.13
N GLU A 505 -2.17 1.65 0.01
CA GLU A 505 -0.74 1.31 -0.01
C GLU A 505 0.11 2.38 -0.70
N TRP A 506 -0.05 2.65 -2.00
CA TRP A 506 0.90 3.48 -2.77
C TRP A 506 0.97 4.92 -2.25
N THR A 507 -0.16 5.63 -2.12
CA THR A 507 -0.18 7.00 -1.57
C THR A 507 0.36 7.05 -0.14
N ARG A 508 0.21 5.95 0.61
CA ARG A 508 0.77 5.79 1.97
C ARG A 508 2.27 5.44 2.00
N ALA A 509 2.89 5.09 0.86
CA ALA A 509 4.33 5.01 0.68
C ALA A 509 4.92 6.32 0.12
N LEU A 510 4.18 7.01 -0.74
CA LEU A 510 4.49 8.37 -1.24
C LEU A 510 4.52 9.38 -0.09
N LEU A 511 3.62 9.23 0.88
CA LEU A 511 3.36 10.19 1.96
C LEU A 511 3.34 9.51 3.36
N PRO A 512 4.50 9.04 3.88
CA PRO A 512 4.64 8.42 5.21
C PRO A 512 4.53 9.40 6.41
N ASN A 513 3.60 10.36 6.36
CA ASN A 513 3.24 11.27 7.45
C ASN A 513 2.06 10.73 8.27
N ASP A 514 2.15 10.75 9.61
CA ASP A 514 1.13 10.19 10.53
C ASP A 514 -0.31 10.65 10.22
N THR A 515 -0.50 11.90 9.82
CA THR A 515 -1.81 12.47 9.45
C THR A 515 -2.32 11.84 8.16
N LEU A 516 -1.49 11.78 7.11
CA LEU A 516 -1.88 11.23 5.80
C LEU A 516 -2.04 9.72 5.81
N GLN A 517 -1.25 9.02 6.62
CA GLN A 517 -1.52 7.62 6.95
C GLN A 517 -2.97 7.46 7.42
N ASN A 518 -3.50 8.38 8.23
CA ASN A 518 -4.88 8.32 8.70
C ASN A 518 -5.90 8.85 7.68
N ALA A 519 -5.56 9.86 6.89
CA ALA A 519 -6.45 10.45 5.88
C ALA A 519 -6.88 9.39 4.86
N MET A 520 -5.93 8.68 4.24
CA MET A 520 -6.24 7.63 3.25
C MET A 520 -7.04 6.46 3.87
N TRP A 521 -6.89 6.21 5.18
CA TRP A 521 -7.74 5.25 5.91
C TRP A 521 -9.19 5.74 6.07
N VAL A 522 -9.39 7.05 6.26
CA VAL A 522 -10.72 7.68 6.31
C VAL A 522 -11.33 7.77 4.91
N ASP A 523 -10.56 8.06 3.88
CA ASP A 523 -11.08 8.16 2.51
C ASP A 523 -11.65 6.82 2.02
N TRP A 524 -10.97 5.69 2.30
CA TRP A 524 -11.51 4.37 1.92
C TRP A 524 -12.49 3.75 2.94
N TYR A 525 -12.32 3.97 4.25
CA TYR A 525 -13.09 3.25 5.29
C TYR A 525 -13.82 4.11 6.31
N GLY A 526 -13.68 5.44 6.23
CA GLY A 526 -14.29 6.40 7.13
C GLY A 526 -13.75 6.35 8.56
N MET A 527 -14.22 7.29 9.38
CA MET A 527 -13.86 7.34 10.80
C MET A 527 -14.35 6.12 11.61
N ILE A 528 -15.33 5.34 11.12
CA ILE A 528 -15.73 4.07 11.77
C ILE A 528 -14.73 2.94 11.55
N GLY A 529 -13.92 3.02 10.48
CA GLY A 529 -12.87 2.06 10.15
C GLY A 529 -13.34 0.72 9.57
N LYS A 530 -12.42 0.07 8.86
CA LYS A 530 -12.62 -1.15 8.04
C LYS A 530 -13.52 -2.20 8.68
N ARG A 531 -13.21 -2.63 9.91
CA ARG A 531 -14.00 -3.67 10.59
C ARG A 531 -15.47 -3.30 10.78
N LEU A 532 -15.77 -2.07 11.17
CA LEU A 532 -17.15 -1.67 11.44
C LEU A 532 -17.91 -1.39 10.14
N LYS A 533 -17.27 -0.72 9.15
CA LYS A 533 -17.80 -0.56 7.80
C LYS A 533 -18.19 -1.91 7.19
N LEU A 534 -17.24 -2.85 7.13
CA LEU A 534 -17.45 -4.13 6.47
C LEU A 534 -18.43 -5.04 7.24
N TRP A 535 -18.51 -4.93 8.57
CA TRP A 535 -19.56 -5.62 9.33
C TRP A 535 -20.96 -5.03 9.05
N LEU A 536 -21.10 -3.70 9.02
CA LEU A 536 -22.36 -3.04 8.66
C LEU A 536 -22.79 -3.43 7.24
N MET A 537 -21.88 -3.33 6.27
CA MET A 537 -22.10 -3.59 4.85
C MET A 537 -22.44 -5.06 4.57
N ARG A 538 -21.66 -6.02 5.10
CA ARG A 538 -21.88 -7.45 4.86
C ARG A 538 -23.03 -8.05 5.69
N ARG A 539 -23.38 -7.46 6.85
CA ARG A 539 -24.35 -8.05 7.80
C ARG A 539 -25.59 -7.20 8.06
N VAL A 540 -25.44 -5.93 8.46
CA VAL A 540 -26.56 -5.13 8.96
C VAL A 540 -27.43 -4.60 7.83
N TYR A 541 -26.83 -4.02 6.79
CA TYR A 541 -27.60 -3.41 5.70
C TYR A 541 -28.46 -4.44 4.95
N PRO A 542 -27.95 -5.64 4.57
CA PRO A 542 -28.76 -6.61 3.82
C PRO A 542 -29.80 -7.34 4.70
N ARG A 543 -29.50 -7.63 5.97
CA ARG A 543 -30.41 -8.40 6.86
C ARG A 543 -31.45 -7.54 7.56
N HIS A 544 -31.22 -6.24 7.74
CA HIS A 544 -32.06 -5.37 8.56
C HIS A 544 -32.35 -4.01 7.90
N PRO A 545 -33.14 -3.95 6.81
CA PRO A 545 -33.43 -2.70 6.09
C PRO A 545 -33.98 -1.55 6.96
N ARG A 546 -34.78 -1.87 7.99
CA ARG A 546 -35.28 -0.88 8.98
C ARG A 546 -34.17 -0.27 9.85
N ILE A 547 -33.10 -1.02 10.12
CA ILE A 547 -31.90 -0.53 10.82
C ILE A 547 -30.99 0.19 9.83
N ALA A 548 -30.81 -0.35 8.62
CA ALA A 548 -30.08 0.30 7.53
C ALA A 548 -30.58 1.74 7.30
N LYS A 549 -31.90 1.92 7.11
CA LYS A 549 -32.54 3.24 6.93
C LYS A 549 -32.30 4.21 8.10
N ARG A 550 -32.12 3.71 9.33
CA ARG A 550 -31.75 4.52 10.51
C ARG A 550 -30.25 4.84 10.58
N LEU A 551 -29.41 4.08 9.89
CA LEU A 551 -27.96 4.25 9.81
C LEU A 551 -27.50 4.89 8.47
N ASN A 552 -28.44 5.33 7.63
CA ASN A 552 -28.16 6.07 6.40
C ASN A 552 -27.22 7.27 6.65
N PHE A 553 -27.37 8.01 7.74
CA PHE A 553 -26.46 9.12 8.07
C PHE A 553 -24.98 8.70 8.27
N ILE A 554 -24.72 7.42 8.55
CA ILE A 554 -23.37 6.84 8.59
C ILE A 554 -22.97 6.38 7.19
N ARG A 555 -23.78 5.53 6.55
CA ARG A 555 -23.51 4.95 5.22
C ARG A 555 -23.29 6.03 4.15
N ASP A 556 -24.19 7.01 4.13
CA ASP A 556 -24.26 8.08 3.15
C ASP A 556 -23.24 9.20 3.45
N SER A 557 -22.47 9.08 4.54
CA SER A 557 -21.39 10.00 4.89
C SER A 557 -20.03 9.43 4.49
N ASP A 558 -19.46 10.07 3.47
CA ASP A 558 -18.07 9.92 3.02
C ASP A 558 -17.06 10.01 4.19
N LEU A 559 -17.26 10.93 5.13
CA LEU A 559 -16.38 11.05 6.31
C LEU A 559 -16.55 9.91 7.33
N LEU A 560 -17.77 9.39 7.55
CA LEU A 560 -18.02 8.36 8.57
C LEU A 560 -17.77 6.95 8.06
N SER A 561 -18.23 6.62 6.85
CA SER A 561 -18.15 5.29 6.23
C SER A 561 -17.08 5.18 5.14
N GLY A 562 -16.44 6.28 4.73
CA GLY A 562 -15.52 6.30 3.59
C GLY A 562 -16.27 6.47 2.27
N MET A 563 -15.53 6.77 1.21
CA MET A 563 -16.07 7.09 -0.10
C MET A 563 -16.72 5.86 -0.79
N PRO A 564 -16.12 4.66 -0.76
CA PRO A 564 -16.77 3.46 -1.29
C PRO A 564 -18.02 3.06 -0.50
N GLY A 565 -19.13 2.78 -1.17
CA GLY A 565 -20.43 2.48 -0.57
C GLY A 565 -21.17 3.72 -0.03
N SER A 566 -20.69 4.94 -0.34
CA SER A 566 -21.42 6.20 -0.15
C SER A 566 -21.98 6.71 -1.49
N PRO A 567 -23.05 7.54 -1.52
CA PRO A 567 -23.63 8.03 -2.77
C PRO A 567 -22.64 8.75 -3.69
N THR A 568 -22.82 8.61 -5.00
CA THR A 568 -22.07 9.35 -6.03
C THR A 568 -22.23 10.86 -5.83
N ASP A 569 -21.17 11.66 -6.00
CA ASP A 569 -21.18 13.11 -5.79
C ASP A 569 -20.20 13.83 -6.72
N GLN A 570 -20.73 14.58 -7.69
CA GLN A 570 -19.94 15.38 -8.64
C GLN A 570 -19.54 16.76 -8.07
N PHE A 571 -19.97 17.12 -6.86
CA PHE A 571 -19.75 18.41 -6.19
C PHE A 571 -20.30 19.63 -6.95
N THR A 572 -19.48 20.30 -7.76
CA THR A 572 -19.75 21.62 -8.37
C THR A 572 -19.59 21.66 -9.88
N ALA A 573 -19.12 20.57 -10.49
CA ALA A 573 -18.90 20.44 -11.93
C ALA A 573 -18.96 18.95 -12.35
N PRO A 574 -19.20 18.64 -13.64
CA PRO A 574 -18.99 17.30 -14.19
C PRO A 574 -17.57 16.75 -13.94
N TYR A 575 -17.44 15.43 -13.97
CA TYR A 575 -16.16 14.74 -13.80
C TYR A 575 -15.31 14.72 -15.08
N ALA A 576 -14.05 15.10 -14.92
CA ALA A 576 -12.94 14.96 -15.85
C ALA A 576 -11.62 15.21 -15.08
N MET A 577 -10.48 14.77 -15.60
CA MET A 577 -9.18 15.15 -15.04
C MET A 577 -8.86 16.61 -15.41
N PRO A 578 -8.41 17.48 -14.48
CA PRO A 578 -7.99 18.82 -14.84
C PRO A 578 -6.58 18.82 -15.44
N GLN A 579 -6.27 19.73 -16.35
CA GLN A 579 -4.93 19.85 -16.94
C GLN A 579 -3.83 19.96 -15.86
N GLU A 580 -4.09 20.71 -14.79
CA GLU A 580 -3.15 20.87 -13.67
C GLU A 580 -2.89 19.57 -12.88
N PHE A 581 -3.74 18.54 -13.00
CA PHE A 581 -3.46 17.19 -12.47
C PHE A 581 -2.39 16.49 -13.31
N VAL A 582 -2.45 16.60 -14.65
CA VAL A 582 -1.40 16.11 -15.56
C VAL A 582 -0.05 16.69 -15.17
N GLU A 583 0.01 18.02 -15.01
CA GLU A 583 1.27 18.73 -14.86
C GLU A 583 1.95 18.47 -13.50
N VAL A 584 1.20 18.10 -12.43
CA VAL A 584 1.79 17.66 -11.16
C VAL A 584 2.09 16.15 -11.07
N TYR A 585 1.73 15.37 -12.09
CA TYR A 585 2.05 13.93 -12.22
C TYR A 585 3.27 13.65 -13.12
N ARG A 586 4.02 14.69 -13.52
CA ARG A 586 5.33 14.59 -14.19
C ARG A 586 6.42 14.11 -13.22
N LEU A 587 6.33 12.85 -12.81
CA LEU A 587 7.14 12.25 -11.75
C LEU A 587 8.38 11.50 -12.30
N HIS A 588 8.87 11.86 -13.49
CA HIS A 588 10.01 11.23 -14.17
C HIS A 588 11.26 11.01 -13.29
N PRO A 589 11.65 11.91 -12.36
CA PRO A 589 12.78 11.68 -11.44
C PRO A 589 12.62 10.52 -10.44
N LEU A 590 11.48 9.83 -10.39
CA LEU A 590 11.34 8.56 -9.66
C LEU A 590 12.16 7.42 -10.29
N LEU A 591 12.42 7.46 -11.61
CA LEU A 591 13.19 6.44 -12.32
C LEU A 591 14.70 6.62 -12.09
N ASP A 592 15.43 5.51 -12.02
CA ASP A 592 16.90 5.51 -12.03
C ASP A 592 17.43 5.50 -13.49
N ASP A 593 18.71 5.79 -13.69
CA ASP A 593 19.44 5.55 -14.95
C ASP A 593 20.08 4.15 -14.97
N LEU A 594 20.30 3.53 -13.81
CA LEU A 594 20.97 2.22 -13.67
C LEU A 594 20.13 1.22 -12.88
N TYR A 595 20.05 -0.01 -13.40
CA TYR A 595 19.20 -1.08 -12.87
C TYR A 595 20.05 -2.31 -12.49
N GLU A 596 20.33 -2.46 -11.19
CA GLU A 596 21.05 -3.60 -10.60
C GLU A 596 20.18 -4.88 -10.59
N ILE A 597 20.20 -5.67 -11.66
CA ILE A 597 19.45 -6.93 -11.72
C ILE A 597 20.13 -7.96 -10.80
N THR A 598 19.44 -8.33 -9.73
CA THR A 598 19.93 -9.15 -8.62
C THR A 598 19.09 -10.40 -8.48
N SER A 599 19.73 -11.57 -8.44
CA SER A 599 19.06 -12.84 -8.23
C SER A 599 18.40 -12.91 -6.84
N LEU A 600 17.09 -13.15 -6.79
CA LEU A 600 16.32 -13.41 -5.56
C LEU A 600 16.84 -14.66 -4.83
N ALA A 601 17.18 -15.70 -5.59
CA ALA A 601 17.59 -16.99 -5.04
C ALA A 601 18.99 -16.97 -4.40
N THR A 602 19.91 -16.14 -4.90
CA THR A 602 21.31 -16.14 -4.45
C THR A 602 21.79 -14.82 -3.84
N GLY A 603 21.04 -13.72 -4.01
CA GLY A 603 21.43 -12.37 -3.60
C GLY A 603 22.60 -11.77 -4.41
N LYS A 604 23.03 -12.43 -5.50
CA LYS A 604 24.12 -11.95 -6.37
C LYS A 604 23.58 -11.00 -7.44
N LEU A 605 24.34 -9.95 -7.73
CA LEU A 605 24.19 -9.17 -8.96
C LEU A 605 24.40 -10.09 -10.16
N LEU A 606 23.51 -10.00 -11.14
CA LEU A 606 23.57 -10.69 -12.43
C LEU A 606 24.08 -9.74 -13.52
N GLU A 607 23.55 -8.52 -13.57
CA GLU A 607 23.86 -7.50 -14.58
C GLU A 607 23.47 -6.10 -14.08
N THR A 608 24.05 -5.06 -14.66
CA THR A 608 23.59 -3.67 -14.50
C THR A 608 23.16 -3.14 -15.86
N LEU A 609 21.87 -2.84 -16.01
CA LEU A 609 21.27 -2.32 -17.24
C LEU A 609 21.12 -0.78 -17.18
N ARG A 610 21.09 -0.10 -18.33
CA ARG A 610 20.65 1.30 -18.43
C ARG A 610 19.13 1.40 -18.53
N LEU A 611 18.56 2.57 -18.21
CA LEU A 611 17.11 2.81 -18.35
C LEU A 611 16.65 2.62 -19.80
N LYS A 612 17.43 3.12 -20.76
CA LYS A 612 17.16 2.94 -22.19
C LYS A 612 17.16 1.48 -22.65
N ASP A 613 17.87 0.59 -21.96
CA ASP A 613 17.98 -0.84 -22.31
C ASP A 613 16.75 -1.65 -21.84
N ILE A 614 15.89 -1.05 -20.99
CA ILE A 614 14.69 -1.68 -20.41
C ILE A 614 13.36 -1.02 -20.87
N GLN A 615 13.41 -0.26 -21.96
CA GLN A 615 12.30 0.54 -22.50
C GLN A 615 12.02 0.24 -23.98
N GLY A 616 10.79 0.56 -24.41
CA GLY A 616 10.35 0.39 -25.79
C GLY A 616 10.62 -1.01 -26.33
N ARG A 617 11.19 -1.09 -27.55
CA ARG A 617 11.53 -2.34 -28.27
C ARG A 617 12.46 -3.30 -27.52
N TYR A 618 13.19 -2.84 -26.51
CA TYR A 618 14.10 -3.70 -25.72
C TYR A 618 13.38 -4.42 -24.57
N THR A 619 12.18 -3.96 -24.18
CA THR A 619 11.40 -4.46 -23.03
C THR A 619 11.28 -5.98 -23.04
N ARG A 620 10.74 -6.55 -24.12
CA ARG A 620 10.43 -7.99 -24.23
C ARG A 620 11.68 -8.87 -24.22
N GLY A 621 12.80 -8.39 -24.76
CA GLY A 621 14.09 -9.07 -24.67
C GLY A 621 14.58 -9.19 -23.21
N ILE A 622 14.41 -8.14 -22.39
CA ILE A 622 14.79 -8.17 -20.97
C ILE A 622 13.82 -9.04 -20.15
N THR A 623 12.51 -8.97 -20.41
CA THR A 623 11.52 -9.82 -19.69
C THR A 623 11.57 -11.28 -20.11
N GLN A 624 12.18 -11.63 -21.24
CA GLN A 624 12.52 -13.00 -21.63
C GLN A 624 13.86 -13.46 -21.04
N LYS A 625 14.88 -12.59 -21.00
CA LYS A 625 16.22 -12.88 -20.45
C LYS A 625 16.21 -13.19 -18.95
N TYR A 626 15.35 -12.54 -18.18
CA TYR A 626 15.30 -12.66 -16.72
C TYR A 626 13.98 -13.25 -16.21
N ALA A 627 14.07 -14.01 -15.11
CA ALA A 627 12.91 -14.43 -14.35
C ALA A 627 12.18 -13.22 -13.75
N TRP A 628 10.85 -13.23 -13.77
CA TRP A 628 10.02 -12.16 -13.23
C TRP A 628 10.33 -11.87 -11.75
N GLU A 629 10.71 -12.90 -10.99
CA GLU A 629 10.98 -12.82 -9.56
C GLU A 629 12.32 -12.14 -9.24
N ASP A 630 13.31 -12.26 -10.12
CA ASP A 630 14.60 -11.55 -10.02
C ASP A 630 14.40 -10.07 -10.38
N LEU A 631 13.65 -9.77 -11.45
CA LEU A 631 13.25 -8.40 -11.81
C LEU A 631 12.45 -7.73 -10.67
N LEU A 632 11.44 -8.44 -10.15
CA LEU A 632 10.63 -8.02 -8.99
C LEU A 632 11.49 -7.70 -7.77
N TYR A 633 12.42 -8.59 -7.42
CA TYR A 633 13.30 -8.41 -6.27
C TYR A 633 14.20 -7.19 -6.44
N SER A 634 14.84 -7.06 -7.60
CA SER A 634 15.76 -5.97 -7.96
C SER A 634 15.09 -4.59 -7.82
N LEU A 635 13.95 -4.41 -8.50
CA LEU A 635 13.14 -3.19 -8.50
C LEU A 635 12.51 -2.90 -7.12
N GLY A 636 12.34 -3.94 -6.30
CA GLY A 636 11.83 -3.84 -4.93
C GLY A 636 12.87 -3.39 -3.90
N ILE A 637 14.12 -3.85 -4.01
CA ILE A 637 15.23 -3.49 -3.11
C ILE A 637 15.93 -2.18 -3.47
N ALA A 638 15.80 -1.71 -4.71
CA ALA A 638 16.31 -0.42 -5.15
C ALA A 638 15.40 0.73 -4.66
N SER A 639 15.96 1.93 -4.49
CA SER A 639 15.18 3.14 -4.21
C SER A 639 14.71 3.77 -5.52
N ALA A 640 13.51 4.33 -5.56
CA ALA A 640 13.19 5.35 -6.56
C ALA A 640 14.05 6.60 -6.33
N GLY A 641 14.23 7.42 -7.36
CA GLY A 641 14.84 8.74 -7.24
C GLY A 641 13.93 9.74 -6.51
N ALA A 642 14.52 10.76 -5.91
CA ALA A 642 13.81 11.87 -5.27
C ALA A 642 13.31 12.87 -6.33
N LEU A 643 12.12 13.44 -6.11
CA LEU A 643 11.48 14.44 -6.97
C LEU A 643 12.09 15.83 -6.73
N GLU A 644 13.40 15.95 -6.90
CA GLU A 644 14.21 17.13 -6.61
C GLU A 644 14.97 17.60 -7.85
N LEU A 645 15.45 18.84 -7.83
CA LEU A 645 16.35 19.37 -8.84
C LEU A 645 17.69 18.61 -8.85
N GLU A 646 18.35 18.64 -10.00
CA GLU A 646 19.55 17.87 -10.34
C GLU A 646 19.41 16.35 -10.13
N ASN A 647 18.22 15.82 -10.42
CA ASN A 647 17.93 14.39 -10.32
C ASN A 647 17.02 13.85 -11.45
N PHE A 648 16.78 14.61 -12.52
CA PHE A 648 16.06 14.13 -13.70
C PHE A 648 16.94 13.12 -14.47
N PRO A 649 16.44 11.91 -14.83
CA PRO A 649 17.28 10.84 -15.38
C PRO A 649 17.94 11.24 -16.68
N GLU A 650 19.25 11.00 -16.80
CA GLU A 650 20.03 11.35 -17.98
C GLU A 650 19.58 10.53 -19.21
N ASP A 651 19.17 9.28 -19.06
CA ASP A 651 18.64 8.48 -20.19
C ASP A 651 17.29 9.02 -20.72
N LEU A 652 16.48 9.67 -19.88
CA LEU A 652 15.26 10.35 -20.34
C LEU A 652 15.55 11.70 -21.02
N ARG A 653 16.76 12.25 -20.85
CA ARG A 653 17.21 13.45 -21.57
C ARG A 653 17.77 13.11 -22.97
N HIS A 654 17.95 11.82 -23.25
CA HIS A 654 18.47 11.28 -24.51
C HIS A 654 17.61 10.12 -25.03
N ILE A 655 16.28 10.23 -24.88
CA ILE A 655 15.36 9.18 -25.30
C ILE A 655 15.18 9.19 -26.81
N GLU A 656 15.38 8.04 -27.46
CA GLU A 656 14.99 7.82 -28.85
C GLU A 656 13.58 7.24 -28.87
N THR A 657 12.65 7.90 -29.56
CA THR A 657 11.28 7.41 -29.74
C THR A 657 11.22 6.27 -30.76
N MET A 658 10.12 5.53 -30.82
CA MET A 658 9.98 4.41 -31.77
C MET A 658 10.09 4.85 -33.25
N ASP A 659 9.72 6.10 -33.56
CA ASP A 659 9.88 6.78 -34.85
C ASP A 659 11.24 7.50 -35.03
N GLY A 660 12.23 7.22 -34.18
CA GLY A 660 13.63 7.63 -34.35
C GLY A 660 13.95 9.08 -33.96
N ARG A 661 13.03 9.82 -33.32
CA ARG A 661 13.31 11.18 -32.83
C ARG A 661 14.06 11.11 -31.51
N LYS A 662 15.21 11.80 -31.41
CA LYS A 662 15.94 11.98 -30.14
C LYS A 662 15.34 13.17 -29.36
N LEU A 663 14.88 12.98 -28.13
CA LEU A 663 14.21 14.00 -27.31
C LEU A 663 14.86 14.17 -25.91
N ASP A 664 14.75 15.37 -25.34
CA ASP A 664 14.99 15.63 -23.90
C ASP A 664 13.65 15.76 -23.17
N MET A 665 13.31 14.78 -22.32
CA MET A 665 12.02 14.76 -21.63
C MET A 665 11.87 15.84 -20.53
N SER A 666 12.97 16.36 -19.98
CA SER A 666 12.93 17.49 -19.04
C SER A 666 12.58 18.80 -19.77
N VAL A 667 13.10 18.98 -20.98
CA VAL A 667 12.69 20.07 -21.88
C VAL A 667 11.23 19.90 -22.31
N VAL A 668 10.80 18.69 -22.70
CA VAL A 668 9.39 18.40 -23.05
C VAL A 668 8.45 18.70 -21.88
N ASP A 669 8.77 18.25 -20.66
CA ASP A 669 7.96 18.50 -19.46
C ASP A 669 7.69 20.00 -19.23
N MET A 670 8.69 20.85 -19.42
CA MET A 670 8.52 22.31 -19.33
C MET A 670 7.74 22.90 -20.51
N LEU A 671 7.98 22.43 -21.73
CA LEU A 671 7.31 22.95 -22.92
C LEU A 671 5.81 22.57 -22.96
N ARG A 672 5.41 21.38 -22.50
CA ARG A 672 3.99 20.99 -22.43
C ARG A 672 3.20 21.84 -21.44
N VAL A 673 3.77 22.25 -20.30
CA VAL A 673 3.15 23.25 -19.42
C VAL A 673 2.89 24.54 -20.19
N ARG A 674 3.89 25.08 -20.90
CA ARG A 674 3.77 26.38 -21.61
C ARG A 674 2.88 26.33 -22.86
N GLU A 675 2.79 25.19 -23.52
CA GLU A 675 1.86 24.93 -24.63
C GLU A 675 0.41 24.95 -24.13
N ARG A 676 0.13 24.22 -23.04
CA ARG A 676 -1.24 23.94 -22.58
C ARG A 676 -1.78 24.96 -21.58
N SER A 677 -0.88 25.60 -20.84
CA SER A 677 -1.17 26.49 -19.69
C SER A 677 -0.05 27.55 -19.60
N PRO A 678 0.10 28.43 -20.61
CA PRO A 678 1.21 29.38 -20.73
C PRO A 678 1.39 30.31 -19.52
N GLU A 679 0.34 30.51 -18.73
CA GLU A 679 0.28 31.34 -17.54
C GLU A 679 0.61 30.59 -16.24
N LEU A 680 0.65 29.26 -16.27
CA LEU A 680 0.76 28.40 -15.08
C LEU A 680 2.21 28.28 -14.58
N THR A 681 2.76 29.40 -14.13
CA THR A 681 4.06 29.43 -13.43
C THR A 681 3.91 28.92 -11.99
N PHE A 682 5.01 28.64 -11.29
CA PHE A 682 4.95 28.10 -9.94
C PHE A 682 4.20 29.02 -8.96
N ASN A 683 4.39 30.34 -9.04
CA ASN A 683 3.66 31.26 -8.17
C ASN A 683 2.18 31.40 -8.55
N GLU A 684 1.83 31.33 -9.83
CA GLU A 684 0.43 31.34 -10.26
C GLU A 684 -0.31 30.06 -9.86
N PHE A 685 0.30 28.90 -10.04
CA PHE A 685 -0.24 27.62 -9.55
C PHE A 685 -0.53 27.67 -8.04
N ARG A 686 0.35 28.28 -7.23
CA ARG A 686 0.13 28.51 -5.80
C ARG A 686 -1.08 29.42 -5.52
N ARG A 687 -1.28 30.49 -6.30
CA ARG A 687 -2.46 31.36 -6.16
C ARG A 687 -3.75 30.56 -6.40
N ARG A 688 -3.81 29.81 -7.50
CA ARG A 688 -4.98 28.99 -7.89
C ARG A 688 -5.40 28.01 -6.79
N ILE A 689 -4.46 27.30 -6.17
CA ILE A 689 -4.74 26.34 -5.08
C ILE A 689 -4.92 27.00 -3.69
N GLY A 690 -5.01 28.34 -3.64
CA GLY A 690 -5.21 29.12 -2.42
C GLY A 690 -4.04 29.01 -1.43
N MET A 691 -2.82 29.05 -1.94
CA MET A 691 -1.57 29.23 -1.19
C MET A 691 -1.00 30.64 -1.41
N ARG A 692 -0.12 31.07 -0.50
CA ARG A 692 0.68 32.29 -0.72
C ARG A 692 1.78 32.00 -1.76
N PRO A 693 1.97 32.86 -2.78
CA PRO A 693 3.15 32.78 -3.65
C PRO A 693 4.44 32.92 -2.84
N ALA A 694 5.54 32.36 -3.31
CA ALA A 694 6.87 32.55 -2.72
C ALA A 694 7.38 33.96 -3.09
N LYS A 695 7.93 34.69 -2.12
CA LYS A 695 8.37 36.09 -2.28
C LYS A 695 9.83 36.24 -2.72
N SER A 696 10.61 35.18 -2.67
CA SER A 696 12.02 35.16 -3.06
C SER A 696 12.49 33.74 -3.38
N PHE A 697 13.56 33.62 -4.19
CA PHE A 697 14.16 32.32 -4.49
C PHE A 697 14.70 31.60 -3.24
N LEU A 698 15.04 32.36 -2.19
CA LEU A 698 15.45 31.82 -0.89
C LEU A 698 14.27 31.24 -0.09
N GLU A 699 13.06 31.80 -0.25
CA GLU A 699 11.83 31.21 0.30
C GLU A 699 11.42 29.94 -0.47
N LEU A 700 11.48 29.99 -1.82
CA LEU A 700 11.22 28.84 -2.70
C LEU A 700 12.04 27.62 -2.29
N THR A 701 13.36 27.76 -2.23
CA THR A 701 14.30 26.70 -1.84
C THR A 701 14.30 26.39 -0.34
N GLY A 702 13.54 27.14 0.47
CA GLY A 702 13.45 26.98 1.91
C GLY A 702 14.77 27.18 2.66
N GLY A 703 15.61 28.10 2.17
CA GLY A 703 16.83 28.58 2.81
C GLY A 703 18.15 28.29 2.08
N ASP A 704 18.14 27.63 0.92
CA ASP A 704 19.36 27.35 0.15
C ASP A 704 19.76 28.58 -0.69
N LYS A 705 20.87 29.22 -0.32
CA LYS A 705 21.36 30.43 -1.00
C LYS A 705 21.96 30.15 -2.38
N GLU A 706 22.57 28.99 -2.58
CA GLU A 706 23.28 28.66 -3.82
C GLU A 706 22.28 28.26 -4.90
N LEU A 707 21.35 27.36 -4.54
CA LEU A 707 20.24 26.99 -5.42
C LEU A 707 19.32 28.19 -5.70
N ALA A 708 19.06 29.04 -4.70
CA ALA A 708 18.30 30.28 -4.91
C ALA A 708 18.98 31.22 -5.91
N LYS A 709 20.30 31.37 -5.85
CA LYS A 709 21.04 32.19 -6.82
C LYS A 709 20.97 31.57 -8.22
N ARG A 710 21.28 30.28 -8.37
CA ARG A 710 21.25 29.59 -9.67
C ARG A 710 19.88 29.68 -10.34
N ILE A 711 18.78 29.45 -9.60
CA ILE A 711 17.43 29.66 -10.12
C ILE A 711 17.23 31.14 -10.49
N SER A 712 17.59 32.10 -9.62
CA SER A 712 17.49 33.53 -9.91
C SER A 712 18.22 33.94 -11.21
N ASP A 713 19.39 33.35 -11.48
CA ASP A 713 20.19 33.66 -12.67
C ASP A 713 19.47 33.20 -13.97
N HIS A 714 18.85 32.01 -14.01
CA HIS A 714 18.09 31.52 -15.18
C HIS A 714 16.75 32.23 -15.42
N TYR A 715 16.19 32.85 -14.37
CA TYR A 715 14.91 33.55 -14.41
C TYR A 715 15.05 35.08 -14.36
N ASN A 716 16.25 35.62 -14.62
CA ASN A 716 16.57 37.06 -14.65
C ASN A 716 16.16 37.82 -13.37
N GLY A 717 16.14 37.15 -12.21
CA GLY A 717 15.65 37.70 -10.95
C GLY A 717 14.13 37.76 -10.77
N ASP A 718 13.33 37.36 -11.76
CA ASP A 718 11.87 37.36 -11.68
C ASP A 718 11.32 36.00 -11.20
N ILE A 719 10.82 35.98 -9.97
CA ILE A 719 10.24 34.77 -9.36
C ILE A 719 8.88 34.37 -9.96
N GLU A 720 8.15 35.30 -10.57
CA GLU A 720 6.88 34.99 -11.23
C GLU A 720 7.09 34.21 -12.53
N GLN A 721 8.30 34.25 -13.10
CA GLN A 721 8.66 33.53 -14.34
C GLN A 721 9.07 32.07 -14.13
N VAL A 722 9.18 31.59 -12.87
CA VAL A 722 9.65 30.25 -12.53
C VAL A 722 8.68 29.19 -13.06
N ASP A 723 9.17 28.33 -13.96
CA ASP A 723 8.39 27.25 -14.56
C ASP A 723 7.90 26.26 -13.49
N LEU A 724 6.63 25.82 -13.59
CA LEU A 724 5.98 24.99 -12.56
C LEU A 724 6.80 23.78 -12.14
N GLN A 725 7.38 23.06 -13.12
CA GLN A 725 8.19 21.87 -12.90
C GLN A 725 9.42 22.15 -12.03
N ILE A 726 10.14 23.24 -12.33
CA ILE A 726 11.32 23.66 -11.58
C ILE A 726 10.93 24.09 -10.17
N GLY A 727 9.81 24.81 -10.01
CA GLY A 727 9.30 25.19 -8.70
C GLY A 727 8.91 23.99 -7.83
N LEU A 728 8.18 23.01 -8.37
CA LEU A 728 7.78 21.78 -7.67
C LEU A 728 8.98 20.90 -7.26
N ARG A 729 10.06 20.91 -8.05
CA ARG A 729 11.30 20.18 -7.75
C ARG A 729 12.22 20.94 -6.79
N ALA A 730 12.27 22.27 -6.86
CA ALA A 730 13.04 23.15 -5.99
C ALA A 730 12.45 23.31 -4.58
N VAL A 731 11.11 23.25 -4.44
CA VAL A 731 10.46 23.59 -3.18
C VAL A 731 10.75 22.58 -2.08
N LYS A 732 11.06 23.11 -0.88
CA LYS A 732 11.41 22.34 0.31
C LYS A 732 10.23 21.53 0.84
N LYS A 733 10.23 20.23 0.53
CA LYS A 733 9.15 19.29 0.84
C LYS A 733 8.93 19.13 2.36
N PRO A 734 7.67 18.92 2.81
CA PRO A 734 7.40 18.54 4.19
C PRO A 734 8.12 17.25 4.57
N LYS A 735 8.46 17.08 5.85
CA LYS A 735 9.16 15.87 6.31
C LYS A 735 8.34 14.61 6.02
N ALA A 736 8.99 13.63 5.39
CA ALA A 736 8.42 12.33 5.02
C ALA A 736 7.31 12.43 3.94
N PHE A 737 7.55 13.27 2.92
CA PHE A 737 6.80 13.31 1.65
C PHE A 737 7.78 13.07 0.49
N ALA A 738 7.34 12.41 -0.57
CA ALA A 738 8.06 12.36 -1.85
C ALA A 738 7.73 13.56 -2.76
N ILE A 739 6.46 14.00 -2.80
CA ILE A 739 5.98 15.18 -3.53
C ILE A 739 5.97 16.44 -2.63
N SER A 740 5.71 17.61 -3.22
CA SER A 740 5.54 18.87 -2.47
C SER A 740 4.12 19.05 -1.91
N ASP A 741 3.90 20.03 -1.03
CA ASP A 741 2.54 20.35 -0.49
C ASP A 741 1.63 20.95 -1.58
N GLU A 742 2.24 21.65 -2.53
CA GLU A 742 1.59 22.28 -3.69
C GLU A 742 1.03 21.20 -4.64
N ALA A 743 1.85 20.22 -5.03
CA ALA A 743 1.39 19.06 -5.79
C ALA A 743 0.35 18.25 -5.00
N PHE A 744 0.61 18.02 -3.70
CA PHE A 744 -0.27 17.24 -2.84
C PHE A 744 -1.68 17.86 -2.70
N ARG A 745 -1.85 19.19 -2.77
CA ARG A 745 -3.19 19.81 -2.77
C ARG A 745 -4.06 19.38 -3.95
N ILE A 746 -3.47 19.05 -5.09
CA ILE A 746 -4.22 18.49 -6.22
C ILE A 746 -4.65 17.06 -5.92
N PHE A 747 -3.82 16.28 -5.23
CA PHE A 747 -4.21 14.93 -4.75
C PHE A 747 -5.36 15.02 -3.74
N VAL A 748 -5.35 16.00 -2.82
CA VAL A 748 -6.43 16.27 -1.85
C VAL A 748 -7.78 16.57 -2.51
N LEU A 749 -7.78 17.16 -3.72
CA LEU A 749 -8.99 17.36 -4.51
C LEU A 749 -9.33 16.12 -5.35
N MET A 750 -8.38 15.65 -6.17
CA MET A 750 -8.65 14.73 -7.28
C MET A 750 -8.65 13.24 -6.92
N ALA A 751 -7.86 12.78 -5.94
CA ALA A 751 -7.89 11.38 -5.54
C ALA A 751 -9.21 11.03 -4.82
N PRO A 752 -9.73 11.86 -3.88
CA PRO A 752 -11.11 11.76 -3.41
C PRO A 752 -12.17 11.86 -4.51
N ARG A 753 -11.94 12.70 -5.54
CA ARG A 753 -12.88 12.88 -6.64
C ARG A 753 -12.99 11.62 -7.51
N ARG A 754 -11.88 10.96 -7.88
CA ARG A 754 -11.91 9.65 -8.57
C ARG A 754 -12.85 8.66 -7.87
N LEU A 755 -12.75 8.54 -6.55
CA LEU A 755 -13.58 7.60 -5.77
C LEU A 755 -15.04 8.05 -5.55
N LYS A 756 -15.35 9.36 -5.68
CA LYS A 756 -16.70 9.91 -5.39
C LYS A 756 -17.51 10.25 -6.63
N SER A 757 -16.86 10.52 -7.76
CA SER A 757 -17.51 10.79 -9.03
C SER A 757 -17.92 9.51 -9.78
N ASP A 758 -17.22 8.40 -9.53
CA ASP A 758 -17.51 7.10 -10.13
C ASP A 758 -18.55 6.32 -9.30
N ARG A 759 -19.68 5.94 -9.90
CA ARG A 759 -20.71 5.12 -9.26
C ARG A 759 -20.25 3.70 -8.93
N PHE A 760 -19.34 3.10 -9.71
CA PHE A 760 -18.85 1.74 -9.48
C PHE A 760 -17.96 1.65 -8.25
N LEU A 761 -17.11 2.66 -8.01
CA LEU A 761 -16.31 2.77 -6.79
C LEU A 761 -17.05 3.41 -5.60
N SER A 762 -18.12 4.19 -5.82
CA SER A 762 -18.94 4.80 -4.76
C SER A 762 -20.25 4.04 -4.49
N GLU A 763 -21.38 4.46 -5.05
CA GLU A 763 -22.73 3.98 -4.70
C GLU A 763 -22.92 2.47 -4.91
N MET A 764 -22.32 1.91 -5.96
CA MET A 764 -22.43 0.50 -6.33
C MET A 764 -21.35 -0.39 -5.68
N TYR A 765 -20.45 0.15 -4.85
CA TYR A 765 -19.51 -0.67 -4.06
C TYR A 765 -20.24 -1.38 -2.90
N THR A 766 -21.04 -2.38 -3.24
CA THR A 766 -21.85 -3.16 -2.29
C THR A 766 -21.81 -4.67 -2.61
N PRO A 767 -22.09 -5.55 -1.62
CA PRO A 767 -22.15 -7.00 -1.84
C PRO A 767 -23.27 -7.46 -2.79
N GLU A 768 -24.23 -6.59 -3.11
CA GLU A 768 -25.31 -6.86 -4.05
C GLU A 768 -24.85 -6.73 -5.51
N VAL A 769 -23.98 -5.75 -5.82
CA VAL A 769 -23.43 -5.55 -7.17
C VAL A 769 -22.15 -6.36 -7.37
N TYR A 770 -21.19 -6.27 -6.44
CA TYR A 770 -19.89 -6.94 -6.56
C TYR A 770 -19.91 -8.42 -6.16
N THR A 771 -21.06 -8.95 -5.69
CA THR A 771 -21.18 -10.14 -4.83
C THR A 771 -20.45 -10.02 -3.49
N GLN A 772 -20.68 -10.95 -2.57
CA GLN A 772 -19.86 -11.04 -1.36
C GLN A 772 -18.40 -11.42 -1.66
N MET A 773 -18.16 -12.24 -2.69
CA MET A 773 -16.83 -12.73 -3.05
C MET A 773 -15.95 -11.61 -3.62
N GLY A 774 -16.46 -10.80 -4.55
CA GLY A 774 -15.73 -9.65 -5.11
C GLY A 774 -15.32 -8.63 -4.04
N ILE A 775 -16.26 -8.25 -3.15
CA ILE A 775 -15.96 -7.42 -1.98
C ILE A 775 -14.88 -8.05 -1.09
N ASP A 776 -14.91 -9.37 -0.89
CA ASP A 776 -13.90 -10.06 -0.08
C ASP A 776 -12.55 -10.20 -0.78
N TRP A 777 -12.51 -10.25 -2.11
CA TRP A 777 -11.29 -10.23 -2.91
C TRP A 777 -10.58 -8.89 -2.77
N ILE A 778 -11.29 -7.79 -3.02
CA ILE A 778 -10.79 -6.42 -2.88
C ILE A 778 -10.29 -6.19 -1.45
N GLU A 779 -11.12 -6.52 -0.45
CA GLU A 779 -10.83 -6.18 0.93
C GLU A 779 -9.69 -6.97 1.55
N HIS A 780 -9.49 -8.22 1.16
CA HIS A 780 -8.44 -9.06 1.73
C HIS A 780 -7.07 -8.94 1.03
N ASN A 781 -7.01 -8.48 -0.22
CA ASN A 781 -5.77 -8.48 -0.99
C ASN A 781 -5.01 -7.15 -0.94
N THR A 782 -3.69 -7.23 -1.09
CA THR A 782 -2.72 -6.14 -1.15
C THR A 782 -1.81 -6.37 -2.35
N MET A 783 -1.04 -5.36 -2.79
CA MET A 783 -0.06 -5.55 -3.87
C MET A 783 0.89 -6.72 -3.58
N SER A 784 1.29 -6.87 -2.31
CA SER A 784 2.11 -8.01 -1.87
C SER A 784 1.41 -9.36 -2.02
N SER A 785 0.10 -9.47 -1.75
CA SER A 785 -0.62 -10.74 -1.93
C SER A 785 -0.90 -11.07 -3.40
N VAL A 786 -1.19 -10.06 -4.24
CA VAL A 786 -1.32 -10.22 -5.69
C VAL A 786 -0.01 -10.74 -6.29
N VAL A 787 1.14 -10.13 -5.96
CA VAL A 787 2.44 -10.61 -6.44
C VAL A 787 2.80 -12.00 -5.90
N MET A 788 2.58 -12.28 -4.60
CA MET A 788 2.84 -13.63 -4.04
C MET A 788 1.92 -14.73 -4.62
N ARG A 789 0.75 -14.38 -5.17
CA ARG A 789 -0.15 -15.32 -5.84
C ARG A 789 0.40 -15.73 -7.20
N HIS A 790 0.86 -14.76 -8.00
CA HIS A 790 1.32 -14.98 -9.39
C HIS A 790 2.80 -15.36 -9.51
N TYR A 791 3.60 -15.06 -8.48
CA TYR A 791 5.06 -15.22 -8.45
C TYR A 791 5.50 -15.75 -7.07
N SER A 792 5.07 -16.95 -6.73
CA SER A 792 5.08 -17.50 -5.35
C SER A 792 6.47 -17.57 -4.69
N GLN A 793 7.53 -17.61 -5.50
CA GLN A 793 8.93 -17.65 -5.12
C GLN A 793 9.34 -16.35 -4.40
N THR A 794 8.72 -15.21 -4.73
CA THR A 794 8.93 -13.91 -4.09
C THR A 794 8.47 -13.85 -2.63
N ARG A 795 7.70 -14.83 -2.15
CA ARG A 795 7.17 -14.91 -0.78
C ARG A 795 8.24 -14.66 0.29
N ALA A 796 9.46 -15.19 0.14
CA ALA A 796 10.53 -15.00 1.12
C ALA A 796 11.00 -13.53 1.27
N ALA A 797 10.86 -12.70 0.22
CA ALA A 797 11.15 -11.27 0.26
C ALA A 797 9.93 -10.45 0.72
N LEU A 798 8.74 -10.79 0.22
CA LEU A 798 7.48 -10.07 0.45
C LEU A 798 6.83 -10.36 1.81
N GLU A 799 7.07 -11.52 2.41
CA GLU A 799 6.44 -11.89 3.67
C GLU A 799 6.83 -10.92 4.79
N GLY A 800 5.81 -10.33 5.42
CA GLY A 800 5.96 -9.33 6.46
C GLY A 800 6.67 -8.05 6.02
N LEU A 801 6.51 -7.60 4.77
CA LEU A 801 6.63 -6.18 4.40
C LEU A 801 5.41 -5.40 4.92
N ASP A 802 5.58 -4.13 5.29
CA ASP A 802 4.47 -3.27 5.75
C ASP A 802 3.80 -2.45 4.63
N ASN A 803 4.40 -2.46 3.44
CA ASN A 803 3.91 -1.82 2.22
C ASN A 803 4.79 -2.29 1.03
N PHE A 804 4.20 -2.62 -0.12
CA PHE A 804 4.95 -3.11 -1.29
C PHE A 804 5.87 -2.04 -1.93
N PHE A 805 5.50 -0.76 -1.84
CA PHE A 805 6.12 0.35 -2.58
C PHE A 805 7.25 1.06 -1.84
N LYS A 806 7.65 0.56 -0.65
CA LYS A 806 8.82 1.03 0.09
C LYS A 806 10.06 0.20 -0.29
N PRO A 807 11.29 0.69 -0.13
CA PRO A 807 12.51 -0.11 -0.33
C PRO A 807 12.47 -1.40 0.48
N TRP A 808 12.51 -2.55 -0.19
CA TRP A 808 12.51 -3.85 0.46
C TRP A 808 13.85 -4.04 1.19
N PRO A 809 13.87 -4.66 2.39
CA PRO A 809 15.09 -4.79 3.17
C PRO A 809 16.18 -5.64 2.49
N LYS A 810 17.17 -4.98 1.85
CA LYS A 810 18.38 -5.64 1.32
C LYS A 810 18.98 -6.58 2.40
N SER A 811 19.29 -7.81 1.97
CA SER A 811 19.94 -8.90 2.72
C SER A 811 19.39 -9.34 4.10
N ARG A 812 18.25 -8.81 4.59
CA ARG A 812 17.68 -9.17 5.90
C ARG A 812 16.33 -9.89 5.80
N THR A 813 16.33 -11.14 6.23
CA THR A 813 15.14 -12.01 6.34
C THR A 813 14.14 -11.49 7.37
N LEU A 814 12.88 -11.92 7.25
CA LEU A 814 11.79 -11.49 8.12
C LEU A 814 12.07 -11.71 9.62
N HIS A 815 12.68 -12.83 10.01
CA HIS A 815 12.93 -13.13 11.42
C HIS A 815 13.99 -12.21 12.05
N GLU A 816 15.02 -11.79 11.30
CA GLU A 816 16.01 -10.80 11.74
C GLU A 816 15.33 -9.42 11.97
N ARG A 817 14.41 -9.02 11.09
CA ARG A 817 13.60 -7.78 11.24
C ARG A 817 12.69 -7.84 12.47
N LEU A 818 12.15 -9.03 12.78
CA LEU A 818 11.33 -9.29 13.97
C LEU A 818 12.16 -9.34 15.26
N TYR A 819 13.43 -9.79 15.21
CA TYR A 819 14.34 -9.75 16.34
C TYR A 819 14.67 -8.30 16.72
N ASP A 820 15.10 -7.50 15.74
CA ASP A 820 15.33 -6.05 15.86
C ASP A 820 14.11 -5.32 16.45
N THR A 821 12.91 -5.69 15.99
CA THR A 821 11.65 -5.11 16.47
C THR A 821 11.34 -5.52 17.91
N SER A 822 11.61 -6.77 18.28
CA SER A 822 11.43 -7.30 19.64
C SER A 822 12.43 -6.69 20.63
N LEU A 823 13.69 -6.51 20.22
CA LEU A 823 14.74 -5.81 20.96
C LEU A 823 14.35 -4.34 21.20
N LYS A 824 13.91 -3.61 20.16
CA LYS A 824 13.42 -2.23 20.24
C LYS A 824 12.16 -2.11 21.12
N ALA A 825 11.28 -3.12 21.12
CA ALA A 825 10.11 -3.17 22.00
C ALA A 825 10.49 -3.45 23.46
N SER A 826 11.42 -4.38 23.70
CA SER A 826 11.96 -4.72 25.01
C SER A 826 12.65 -3.52 25.66
N SER A 827 13.55 -2.84 24.92
CA SER A 827 14.22 -1.62 25.35
C SER A 827 13.22 -0.52 25.76
N LYS A 828 12.23 -0.23 24.91
CA LYS A 828 11.18 0.77 25.22
C LYS A 828 10.28 0.39 26.42
N LEU A 829 10.17 -0.90 26.76
CA LEU A 829 9.51 -1.39 27.97
C LEU A 829 10.45 -1.39 29.18
N LEU A 830 11.75 -1.62 29.00
CA LEU A 830 12.79 -1.55 30.03
C LEU A 830 12.95 -0.13 30.57
N THR A 831 13.20 0.86 29.70
CA THR A 831 13.29 2.27 30.10
C THR A 831 12.04 2.74 30.82
N PHE A 832 10.87 2.18 30.47
CA PHE A 832 9.62 2.49 31.14
C PHE A 832 9.46 1.79 32.50
N SER A 833 9.78 0.50 32.62
CA SER A 833 9.79 -0.20 33.91
C SER A 833 10.74 0.47 34.92
N LEU A 834 11.93 0.89 34.49
CA LEU A 834 12.89 1.59 35.34
C LEU A 834 12.41 2.99 35.76
N VAL A 835 11.82 3.76 34.84
CA VAL A 835 11.24 5.07 35.18
C VAL A 835 10.03 4.93 36.12
N ASN A 836 9.16 3.92 35.92
CA ASN A 836 8.07 3.66 36.85
C ASN A 836 8.58 3.24 38.24
N ALA A 837 9.59 2.37 38.33
CA ALA A 837 10.18 1.98 39.60
C ALA A 837 10.80 3.20 40.34
N GLY A 838 11.54 4.04 39.62
CA GLY A 838 12.09 5.28 40.19
C GLY A 838 11.01 6.27 40.65
N VAL A 839 9.91 6.42 39.90
CA VAL A 839 8.77 7.26 40.31
C VAL A 839 8.05 6.66 41.52
N SER A 840 7.76 5.36 41.56
CA SER A 840 7.15 4.73 42.74
C SER A 840 8.05 4.82 43.98
N PHE A 841 9.37 4.69 43.84
CA PHE A 841 10.32 4.87 44.93
C PHE A 841 10.33 6.31 45.46
N VAL A 842 10.43 7.31 44.58
CA VAL A 842 10.36 8.73 44.97
C VAL A 842 9.03 9.05 45.65
N VAL A 843 7.90 8.56 45.11
CA VAL A 843 6.58 8.76 45.72
C VAL A 843 6.50 8.13 47.11
N ALA A 844 6.93 6.87 47.28
CA ALA A 844 6.91 6.21 48.59
C ALA A 844 7.79 6.93 49.63
N VAL A 845 8.99 7.40 49.23
CA VAL A 845 9.88 8.18 50.09
C VAL A 845 9.30 9.56 50.43
N SER A 846 8.68 10.27 49.47
CA SER A 846 8.01 11.54 49.75
C SER A 846 6.81 11.37 50.69
N THR A 847 6.00 10.31 50.52
CA THR A 847 4.86 10.02 51.39
C THR A 847 5.32 9.64 52.81
N PHE A 848 6.47 8.96 52.96
CA PHE A 848 7.13 8.73 54.25
C PHE A 848 7.63 10.02 54.91
N LEU A 849 8.37 10.86 54.19
CA LEU A 849 8.92 12.13 54.71
C LEU A 849 7.83 13.14 55.11
N LEU A 850 6.61 12.98 54.59
CA LEU A 850 5.42 13.75 54.96
C LEU A 850 4.59 13.08 56.08
N GLY A 851 5.05 11.97 56.67
CA GLY A 851 4.40 11.30 57.80
C GLY A 851 3.18 10.44 57.46
N PHE A 852 2.87 10.22 56.17
CA PHE A 852 1.68 9.49 55.72
C PHE A 852 1.90 7.97 55.52
N LEU A 853 3.13 7.47 55.69
CA LEU A 853 3.48 6.05 55.71
C LEU A 853 4.50 5.80 56.81
N ASP A 854 4.48 4.61 57.41
CA ASP A 854 5.57 4.15 58.28
C ASP A 854 6.83 3.75 57.46
N PRO A 855 8.02 3.65 58.07
CA PRO A 855 9.26 3.31 57.37
C PRO A 855 9.22 1.99 56.60
N TRP A 856 8.54 0.97 57.14
CA TRP A 856 8.52 -0.38 56.57
C TRP A 856 7.54 -0.49 55.41
N SER A 857 6.36 0.13 55.53
CA SER A 857 5.43 0.26 54.38
C SER A 857 6.06 1.09 53.27
N ALA A 858 6.72 2.21 53.57
CA ALA A 858 7.41 3.01 52.57
C ALA A 858 8.55 2.24 51.88
N LEU A 859 9.35 1.49 52.63
CA LEU A 859 10.41 0.63 52.11
C LEU A 859 9.83 -0.48 51.21
N ALA A 860 8.76 -1.15 51.65
CA ALA A 860 8.11 -2.21 50.88
C ALA A 860 7.49 -1.70 49.57
N LEU A 861 6.75 -0.59 49.62
CA LEU A 861 6.11 0.03 48.46
C LEU A 861 7.11 0.69 47.50
N GLY A 862 8.27 1.15 48.01
CA GLY A 862 9.37 1.64 47.19
C GLY A 862 10.19 0.52 46.53
N LEU A 863 10.51 -0.57 47.25
CA LEU A 863 11.33 -1.66 46.74
C LEU A 863 10.58 -2.64 45.84
N ALA A 864 9.31 -2.97 46.11
CA ALA A 864 8.58 -3.99 45.34
C ALA A 864 8.47 -3.67 43.82
N PRO A 865 8.23 -2.41 43.39
CA PRO A 865 8.32 -2.03 41.97
C PRO A 865 9.73 -2.17 41.39
N GLY A 866 10.77 -1.87 42.18
CA GLY A 866 12.18 -2.02 41.79
C GLY A 866 12.60 -3.48 41.59
N ILE A 867 12.29 -4.35 42.55
CA ILE A 867 12.53 -5.80 42.47
C ILE A 867 11.73 -6.40 41.29
N THR A 868 10.46 -6.03 41.14
CA THR A 868 9.64 -6.49 40.01
C THR A 868 10.23 -6.01 38.67
N ALA A 869 10.71 -4.77 38.59
CA ALA A 869 11.40 -4.27 37.41
C ALA A 869 12.64 -5.14 37.11
N LEU A 870 13.57 -5.31 38.06
CA LEU A 870 14.80 -6.11 37.94
C LEU A 870 14.53 -7.55 37.47
N VAL A 871 13.59 -8.25 38.11
CA VAL A 871 13.18 -9.61 37.70
C VAL A 871 12.67 -9.61 36.26
N THR A 872 11.85 -8.63 35.86
CA THR A 872 11.42 -8.53 34.46
C THR A 872 12.53 -8.13 33.49
N VAL A 873 13.58 -7.42 33.92
CA VAL A 873 14.78 -7.17 33.09
C VAL A 873 15.49 -8.49 32.81
N PHE A 874 15.84 -9.24 33.86
CA PHE A 874 16.57 -10.49 33.75
C PHE A 874 15.84 -11.52 32.86
N MET A 875 14.52 -11.67 33.05
CA MET A 875 13.70 -12.52 32.20
C MET A 875 13.67 -12.05 30.73
N ARG A 876 13.61 -10.74 30.46
CA ARG A 876 13.65 -10.21 29.08
C ARG A 876 15.02 -10.42 28.43
N MET A 877 16.12 -10.25 29.18
CA MET A 877 17.47 -10.50 28.67
C MET A 877 17.69 -11.98 28.35
N SER A 878 17.30 -12.87 29.26
CA SER A 878 17.38 -14.33 29.04
C SER A 878 16.58 -14.75 27.80
N SER A 879 15.33 -14.27 27.70
CA SER A 879 14.45 -14.52 26.54
C SER A 879 15.07 -14.03 25.23
N LEU A 880 15.62 -12.80 25.20
CA LEU A 880 16.24 -12.26 23.99
C LEU A 880 17.55 -12.97 23.62
N GLY A 881 18.39 -13.35 24.59
CA GLY A 881 19.62 -14.12 24.32
C GLY A 881 19.33 -15.50 23.70
N GLU A 882 18.28 -16.19 24.16
CA GLU A 882 17.82 -17.43 23.51
C GLU A 882 17.25 -17.17 22.10
N PHE A 883 16.49 -16.08 21.89
CA PHE A 883 16.02 -15.70 20.56
C PHE A 883 17.17 -15.33 19.61
N GLU A 884 18.23 -14.70 20.11
CA GLU A 884 19.45 -14.39 19.34
C GLU A 884 20.20 -15.66 18.97
N HIS A 885 20.37 -16.59 19.91
CA HIS A 885 20.95 -17.91 19.67
C HIS A 885 20.17 -18.69 18.60
N VAL A 886 18.83 -18.74 18.69
CA VAL A 886 18.00 -19.39 17.67
C VAL A 886 18.13 -18.68 16.33
N THR A 887 18.11 -17.34 16.30
CA THR A 887 18.28 -16.53 15.07
C THR A 887 19.61 -16.84 14.39
N LYS A 888 20.72 -16.84 15.14
CA LYS A 888 22.08 -17.08 14.63
C LYS A 888 22.24 -18.46 13.98
N TYR A 889 21.60 -19.49 14.54
CA TYR A 889 21.77 -20.87 14.09
C TYR A 889 20.59 -21.41 13.25
N ALA A 890 19.55 -20.62 12.99
CA ALA A 890 18.33 -21.05 12.27
C ALA A 890 18.58 -21.60 10.85
N LYS A 891 19.66 -21.16 10.20
CA LYS A 891 20.08 -21.58 8.84
C LYS A 891 21.17 -22.68 8.83
N THR A 892 21.50 -23.26 9.98
CA THR A 892 22.57 -24.28 10.11
C THR A 892 22.00 -25.68 10.31
N ASP A 893 22.80 -26.74 10.12
CA ASP A 893 22.32 -28.13 10.18
C ASP A 893 21.71 -28.52 11.54
N ILE A 894 22.14 -27.85 12.62
CA ILE A 894 21.57 -28.04 13.97
C ILE A 894 20.17 -27.42 14.16
N ARG A 895 19.59 -26.76 13.13
CA ARG A 895 18.31 -26.03 13.23
C ARG A 895 17.16 -26.85 13.82
N GLY A 896 17.10 -28.14 13.53
CA GLY A 896 16.09 -29.05 14.07
C GLY A 896 16.09 -29.18 15.61
N ASN A 897 17.20 -28.85 16.27
CA ASN A 897 17.32 -28.87 17.73
C ASN A 897 16.89 -27.53 18.39
N LEU A 898 16.70 -26.46 17.60
CA LEU A 898 16.47 -25.11 18.11
C LEU A 898 15.01 -24.81 18.51
N PHE A 899 14.06 -25.68 18.18
CA PHE A 899 12.65 -25.50 18.56
C PHE A 899 12.43 -25.48 20.09
N LYS A 900 13.14 -26.33 20.83
CA LYS A 900 13.03 -26.37 22.31
C LYS A 900 13.53 -25.05 22.95
N PRO A 901 14.72 -24.52 22.62
CA PRO A 901 15.11 -23.15 22.95
C PRO A 901 14.09 -22.09 22.52
N LEU A 902 13.58 -22.16 21.28
CA LEU A 902 12.62 -21.18 20.75
C LEU A 902 11.33 -21.07 21.59
N PHE A 903 10.76 -22.21 22.00
CA PHE A 903 9.59 -22.23 22.90
C PHE A 903 9.93 -21.86 24.34
N HIS A 904 11.18 -22.06 24.80
CA HIS A 904 11.65 -21.58 26.11
C HIS A 904 11.73 -20.04 26.12
N ALA A 905 12.33 -19.46 25.08
CA ALA A 905 12.47 -18.03 24.88
C ALA A 905 11.11 -17.32 24.85
N GLU A 906 10.15 -17.87 24.10
CA GLU A 906 8.75 -17.41 24.10
C GLU A 906 8.15 -17.48 25.52
N SER A 907 8.32 -18.60 26.22
CA SER A 907 7.75 -18.79 27.56
C SER A 907 8.28 -17.78 28.58
N ILE A 908 9.60 -17.53 28.61
CA ILE A 908 10.20 -16.54 29.51
C ILE A 908 9.70 -15.13 29.17
N GLY A 909 9.73 -14.73 27.89
CA GLY A 909 9.29 -13.41 27.45
C GLY A 909 7.81 -13.15 27.69
N LEU A 910 6.95 -14.17 27.52
CA LEU A 910 5.52 -14.09 27.85
C LEU A 910 5.25 -14.04 29.36
N LYS A 911 6.11 -14.61 30.21
CA LYS A 911 6.05 -14.44 31.66
C LYS A 911 6.45 -13.02 32.07
N SER A 912 7.58 -12.51 31.57
CA SER A 912 8.07 -11.17 31.93
C SER A 912 7.08 -10.06 31.54
N ALA A 913 6.41 -10.21 30.38
CA ALA A 913 5.35 -9.29 29.95
C ALA A 913 4.14 -9.25 30.91
N ARG A 914 3.79 -10.38 31.57
CA ARG A 914 2.72 -10.43 32.59
C ARG A 914 3.17 -9.75 33.89
N TRP A 915 4.34 -10.13 34.40
CA TRP A 915 4.94 -9.49 35.59
C TRP A 915 5.08 -7.97 35.43
N SER A 916 5.37 -7.50 34.22
CA SER A 916 5.45 -6.06 33.91
C SER A 916 4.09 -5.35 34.04
N ILE A 917 2.99 -6.04 33.72
CA ILE A 917 1.63 -5.50 33.88
C ILE A 917 1.24 -5.53 35.36
N LEU A 918 1.49 -6.64 36.07
CA LEU A 918 1.20 -6.78 37.50
C LEU A 918 1.95 -5.74 38.34
N GLY A 919 3.26 -5.58 38.12
CA GLY A 919 4.06 -4.55 38.80
C GLY A 919 3.62 -3.12 38.46
N THR A 920 3.04 -2.88 37.28
CA THR A 920 2.44 -1.57 36.99
C THR A 920 1.12 -1.39 37.72
N LEU A 921 0.25 -2.41 37.77
CA LEU A 921 -1.01 -2.34 38.52
C LEU A 921 -0.72 -2.02 39.99
N ALA A 922 0.24 -2.70 40.62
CA ALA A 922 0.70 -2.36 41.98
C ALA A 922 1.16 -0.89 42.10
N SER A 923 1.94 -0.36 41.16
CA SER A 923 2.29 1.08 41.11
C SER A 923 1.08 2.00 40.92
N MET A 924 0.03 1.56 40.21
CA MET A 924 -1.22 2.32 40.05
C MET A 924 -2.04 2.32 41.34
N ASP A 925 -2.14 1.16 42.00
CA ASP A 925 -2.90 0.99 43.24
C ASP A 925 -2.29 1.86 44.34
N ILE A 926 -0.95 1.89 44.46
CA ILE A 926 -0.21 2.83 45.32
C ILE A 926 -0.56 4.29 44.97
N GLY A 927 -0.48 4.68 43.70
CA GLY A 927 -0.80 6.05 43.26
C GLY A 927 -2.26 6.45 43.48
N GLY A 928 -3.19 5.50 43.38
CA GLY A 928 -4.61 5.67 43.63
C GLY A 928 -4.93 5.80 45.12
N ILE A 929 -4.33 4.96 45.97
CA ILE A 929 -4.43 5.06 47.43
C ILE A 929 -3.91 6.43 47.90
N ILE A 930 -2.76 6.87 47.40
CA ILE A 930 -2.20 8.18 47.73
C ILE A 930 -3.10 9.32 47.22
N ALA A 931 -3.64 9.21 46.00
CA ALA A 931 -4.61 10.19 45.49
C ALA A 931 -5.87 10.29 46.38
N ILE A 932 -6.39 9.16 46.88
CA ILE A 932 -7.54 9.14 47.81
C ILE A 932 -7.20 9.88 49.10
N HIS A 933 -6.01 9.68 49.69
CA HIS A 933 -5.59 10.38 50.91
C HIS A 933 -5.46 11.90 50.69
N PHE A 934 -4.95 12.34 49.53
CA PHE A 934 -4.88 13.77 49.18
C PHE A 934 -6.20 14.37 48.68
N TRP A 935 -7.29 13.60 48.52
CA TRP A 935 -8.56 14.13 47.99
C TRP A 935 -9.18 15.19 48.91
N ALA A 936 -9.15 14.95 50.23
CA ALA A 936 -9.75 15.84 51.23
C ALA A 936 -8.95 17.14 51.46
N THR A 937 -7.66 17.17 51.13
CA THR A 937 -6.74 18.27 51.45
C THR A 937 -6.25 19.03 50.22
N LEU A 938 -5.98 18.33 49.11
CA LEU A 938 -5.41 18.89 47.87
C LEU A 938 -6.04 18.21 46.63
N PRO A 939 -7.33 18.44 46.32
CA PRO A 939 -8.06 17.71 45.27
C PRO A 939 -7.45 17.85 43.86
N LEU A 940 -6.83 18.99 43.53
CA LEU A 940 -6.10 19.15 42.26
C LEU A 940 -4.86 18.24 42.18
N LEU A 941 -4.12 18.11 43.28
CA LEU A 941 -2.96 17.19 43.36
C LEU A 941 -3.43 15.74 43.30
N SER A 942 -4.52 15.41 44.01
CA SER A 942 -5.17 14.09 43.91
C SER A 942 -5.54 13.73 42.47
N PHE A 943 -6.20 14.63 41.74
CA PHE A 943 -6.57 14.41 40.33
C PHE A 943 -5.35 14.24 39.43
N LEU A 944 -4.27 15.00 39.65
CA LEU A 944 -3.01 14.85 38.91
C LEU A 944 -2.28 13.54 39.23
N LEU A 945 -2.26 13.09 40.49
CA LEU A 945 -1.67 11.81 40.91
C LEU A 945 -2.46 10.62 40.37
N GLY A 946 -3.79 10.63 40.54
CA GLY A 946 -4.67 9.60 39.97
C GLY A 946 -4.61 9.56 38.44
N GLY A 947 -4.65 10.72 37.78
CA GLY A 947 -4.53 10.83 36.33
C GLY A 947 -3.18 10.33 35.79
N THR A 948 -2.07 10.62 36.49
CA THR A 948 -0.75 10.11 36.09
C THR A 948 -0.56 8.62 36.41
N ALA A 949 -1.16 8.10 37.48
CA ALA A 949 -1.23 6.66 37.75
C ALA A 949 -1.99 5.92 36.63
N VAL A 950 -3.21 6.36 36.28
CA VAL A 950 -4.00 5.80 35.18
C VAL A 950 -3.25 5.87 33.83
N LEU A 951 -2.62 7.01 33.53
CA LEU A 951 -1.89 7.21 32.27
C LEU A 951 -0.63 6.33 32.19
N THR A 952 0.17 6.24 33.26
CA THR A 952 1.35 5.35 33.31
C THR A 952 0.93 3.88 33.23
N GLY A 953 -0.13 3.50 33.94
CA GLY A 953 -0.83 2.22 33.82
C GLY A 953 -1.13 1.80 32.39
N PHE A 954 -1.94 2.61 31.71
CA PHE A 954 -2.33 2.39 30.32
C PHE A 954 -1.13 2.32 29.38
N LEU A 955 -0.12 3.17 29.58
CA LEU A 955 1.11 3.19 28.79
C LEU A 955 1.98 1.94 29.01
N ALA A 956 2.02 1.38 30.21
CA ALA A 956 2.71 0.12 30.50
C ALA A 956 2.01 -1.05 29.82
N TRP A 957 0.69 -1.16 30.01
CA TRP A 957 -0.13 -2.20 29.40
C TRP A 957 -0.05 -2.17 27.87
N ARG A 958 -0.03 -0.97 27.25
CA ARG A 958 0.18 -0.80 25.81
C ARG A 958 1.57 -1.26 25.37
N ARG A 959 2.65 -0.92 26.11
CA ARG A 959 4.02 -1.41 25.80
C ARG A 959 4.17 -2.91 26.00
N ALA A 960 3.68 -3.46 27.12
CA ALA A 960 3.76 -4.89 27.43
C ALA A 960 3.00 -5.74 26.41
N ARG A 961 1.83 -5.29 25.94
CA ARG A 961 1.12 -5.92 24.81
C ARG A 961 1.92 -5.83 23.51
N LYS A 962 2.57 -4.70 23.19
CA LYS A 962 3.42 -4.59 21.98
C LYS A 962 4.68 -5.48 22.03
N PHE A 963 5.33 -5.58 23.19
CA PHE A 963 6.47 -6.50 23.39
C PHE A 963 6.02 -7.97 23.21
N LYS A 964 4.95 -8.39 23.90
CA LYS A 964 4.34 -9.72 23.72
C LYS A 964 3.97 -10.01 22.25
N HIS A 965 3.40 -9.04 21.54
CA HIS A 965 3.07 -9.20 20.12
C HIS A 965 4.32 -9.40 19.27
N SER A 966 5.37 -8.62 19.52
CA SER A 966 6.65 -8.73 18.80
C SER A 966 7.31 -10.11 19.00
N LEU A 967 7.32 -10.62 20.24
CA LEU A 967 7.83 -11.98 20.52
C LEU A 967 7.01 -13.09 19.86
N ASN A 968 5.67 -12.96 19.83
CA ASN A 968 4.81 -13.92 19.14
C ASN A 968 5.13 -13.97 17.64
N LEU A 969 5.27 -12.80 17.00
CA LEU A 969 5.65 -12.71 15.59
C LEU A 969 7.03 -13.30 15.34
N LEU A 970 8.03 -12.92 16.15
CA LEU A 970 9.38 -13.45 16.07
C LEU A 970 9.40 -14.98 16.19
N ARG A 971 8.63 -15.56 17.13
CA ARG A 971 8.53 -17.01 17.26
C ARG A 971 7.95 -17.64 16.01
N VAL A 972 6.91 -17.08 15.41
CA VAL A 972 6.30 -17.64 14.18
C VAL A 972 7.26 -17.51 12.99
N GLY A 973 7.90 -16.36 12.79
CA GLY A 973 8.90 -16.17 11.73
C GLY A 973 10.10 -17.11 11.85
N LEU A 974 10.60 -17.35 13.07
CA LEU A 974 11.63 -18.39 13.31
C LEU A 974 11.08 -19.81 13.14
N THR A 975 9.83 -20.07 13.54
CA THR A 975 9.17 -21.38 13.34
C THR A 975 9.09 -21.75 11.85
N SER A 976 8.91 -20.78 10.96
CA SER A 976 8.96 -20.99 9.50
C SER A 976 10.35 -21.47 9.06
N VAL A 977 11.40 -20.70 9.38
CA VAL A 977 12.78 -21.02 8.95
C VAL A 977 13.33 -22.30 9.58
N LEU A 978 12.95 -22.63 10.81
CA LEU A 978 13.32 -23.90 11.43
C LEU A 978 12.59 -25.12 10.81
N LYS A 979 11.45 -24.92 10.13
CA LYS A 979 10.71 -25.97 9.39
C LYS A 979 11.21 -26.16 7.96
N GLU A 980 11.92 -25.19 7.37
CA GLU A 980 12.51 -25.32 6.04
C GLU A 980 13.42 -26.56 5.95
N GLY A 981 13.28 -27.35 4.89
CA GLY A 981 14.07 -28.57 4.69
C GLY A 981 13.85 -29.67 5.75
N GLN A 982 12.91 -29.52 6.69
CA GLN A 982 12.50 -30.63 7.55
C GLN A 982 11.49 -31.53 6.84
N LEU A 983 11.63 -32.84 7.03
CA LEU A 983 10.59 -33.81 6.68
C LEU A 983 9.38 -33.61 7.60
N GLN A 984 8.44 -32.77 7.17
CA GLN A 984 7.11 -32.64 7.78
C GLN A 984 6.34 -33.93 7.54
N ARG A 985 5.68 -34.49 8.57
CA ARG A 985 5.05 -35.81 8.42
C ARG A 985 3.79 -35.71 7.55
N SER A 986 3.77 -36.50 6.48
CA SER A 986 2.60 -36.63 5.61
C SER A 986 1.47 -37.36 6.35
N TYR A 987 0.23 -37.15 5.91
CA TYR A 987 -0.96 -37.78 6.49
C TYR A 987 -0.90 -39.31 6.49
N GLU A 988 -0.28 -39.88 5.46
CA GLU A 988 -0.10 -41.31 5.21
C GLU A 988 0.84 -41.92 6.25
N SER A 989 1.85 -41.17 6.70
CA SER A 989 2.85 -41.60 7.69
C SER A 989 2.35 -41.63 9.15
N LEU A 990 1.10 -41.24 9.41
CA LEU A 990 0.49 -41.27 10.75
C LEU A 990 -0.14 -42.64 11.05
N PRO A 991 -0.01 -43.17 12.28
CA PRO A 991 -0.49 -44.51 12.61
C PRO A 991 -2.02 -44.57 12.81
N GLY A 992 -2.73 -45.14 11.85
CA GLY A 992 -4.17 -45.43 11.90
C GLY A 992 -4.75 -45.71 10.51
N LYS A 993 -5.91 -46.37 10.42
CA LYS A 993 -6.57 -46.68 9.14
C LYS A 993 -7.45 -45.56 8.62
N THR A 994 -8.00 -44.73 9.52
CA THR A 994 -8.85 -43.56 9.19
C THR A 994 -8.23 -42.27 9.74
N ALA A 995 -8.66 -41.10 9.23
CA ALA A 995 -8.23 -39.82 9.80
C ALA A 995 -8.52 -39.71 11.30
N LEU A 996 -9.67 -40.23 11.74
CA LEU A 996 -10.08 -40.23 13.14
C LEU A 996 -9.15 -41.10 14.02
N GLU A 997 -8.78 -42.30 13.57
CA GLU A 997 -7.81 -43.14 14.29
C GLU A 997 -6.44 -42.47 14.39
N LYS A 998 -5.97 -41.87 13.28
CA LYS A 998 -4.69 -41.14 13.22
C LYS A 998 -4.69 -39.93 14.16
N HIS A 999 -5.80 -39.19 14.22
CA HIS A 999 -5.98 -38.05 15.13
C HIS A 999 -6.01 -38.49 16.60
N GLY A 1000 -6.76 -39.53 16.93
CA GLY A 1000 -6.79 -40.07 18.30
C GLY A 1000 -5.39 -40.50 18.75
N ARG A 1001 -4.75 -41.38 17.98
CA ARG A 1001 -3.41 -41.93 18.27
C ARG A 1001 -2.30 -40.88 18.33
N PHE A 1002 -2.52 -39.69 17.77
CA PHE A 1002 -1.64 -38.55 17.98
C PHE A 1002 -1.73 -37.98 19.42
N PHE A 1003 -2.91 -37.65 19.94
CA PHE A 1003 -3.05 -36.95 21.24
C PHE A 1003 -2.61 -37.79 22.46
N SER A 1004 -2.57 -39.11 22.31
CA SER A 1004 -2.08 -40.08 23.30
C SER A 1004 -0.57 -40.34 23.22
N GLY A 1005 0.11 -39.91 22.16
CA GLY A 1005 1.49 -40.30 21.87
C GLY A 1005 1.63 -41.77 21.43
N GLY A 1006 0.71 -42.27 20.61
CA GLY A 1006 0.75 -43.62 20.03
C GLY A 1006 -0.08 -44.69 20.76
N LYS A 1007 -0.93 -44.30 21.71
CA LYS A 1007 -1.88 -45.18 22.42
C LYS A 1007 -3.33 -44.83 22.02
N GLU A 1008 -4.33 -45.41 22.69
CA GLU A 1008 -5.70 -44.87 22.68
C GLU A 1008 -5.87 -43.89 23.88
N VAL A 1009 -6.82 -42.95 23.83
CA VAL A 1009 -6.69 -41.62 24.48
C VAL A 1009 -7.50 -41.45 25.78
N GLU A 1010 -7.64 -42.54 26.53
CA GLU A 1010 -8.55 -42.90 27.65
C GLU A 1010 -9.27 -41.81 28.49
N THR A 1011 -8.74 -40.60 28.62
CA THR A 1011 -9.11 -39.68 29.71
C THR A 1011 -8.94 -38.19 29.43
N PHE A 1012 -9.80 -37.39 30.09
CA PHE A 1012 -9.56 -35.98 30.44
C PHE A 1012 -8.14 -35.73 30.97
N ARG A 1013 -7.61 -36.64 31.80
CA ARG A 1013 -6.27 -36.55 32.39
C ARG A 1013 -5.19 -36.51 31.30
N SER A 1014 -5.28 -37.37 30.28
CA SER A 1014 -4.36 -37.36 29.13
C SER A 1014 -4.46 -36.03 28.34
N SER A 1015 -5.68 -35.56 28.04
CA SER A 1015 -5.92 -34.30 27.31
C SER A 1015 -5.35 -33.09 28.07
N PHE A 1016 -5.53 -33.08 29.39
CA PHE A 1016 -5.01 -32.04 30.27
C PHE A 1016 -3.48 -32.05 30.35
N HIS A 1017 -2.84 -33.22 30.48
CA HIS A 1017 -1.38 -33.33 30.45
C HIS A 1017 -0.79 -32.95 29.08
N TYR A 1018 -1.44 -33.33 27.98
CA TYR A 1018 -1.05 -32.87 26.65
C TYR A 1018 -1.14 -31.34 26.53
N LEU A 1019 -2.27 -30.73 26.93
CA LEU A 1019 -2.40 -29.26 26.96
C LEU A 1019 -1.38 -28.58 27.89
N ARG A 1020 -0.90 -29.25 28.95
CA ARG A 1020 0.21 -28.75 29.78
C ARG A 1020 1.56 -28.83 29.05
N SER A 1021 1.79 -29.83 28.20
CA SER A 1021 3.01 -29.92 27.37
C SER A 1021 3.06 -28.89 26.24
N THR A 1022 1.90 -28.39 25.76
CA THR A 1022 1.84 -27.32 24.75
C THR A 1022 2.19 -25.92 25.27
N GLY A 1023 2.69 -25.81 26.52
CA GLY A 1023 3.15 -24.55 27.12
C GLY A 1023 2.02 -23.60 27.57
N LEU A 1024 0.77 -24.06 27.54
CA LEU A 1024 -0.39 -23.28 28.00
C LEU A 1024 -0.41 -23.17 29.53
N LEU A 1025 -1.07 -22.12 30.05
CA LEU A 1025 -1.24 -21.91 31.50
C LEU A 1025 -2.10 -23.02 32.12
N PHE A 1026 -1.83 -23.43 33.37
CA PHE A 1026 -2.60 -24.44 34.11
C PHE A 1026 -4.12 -24.29 33.96
N PHE A 1027 -4.69 -23.13 34.33
CA PHE A 1027 -6.13 -22.86 34.21
C PHE A 1027 -6.64 -22.77 32.76
N THR A 1028 -5.76 -22.57 31.79
CA THR A 1028 -6.11 -22.66 30.36
C THR A 1028 -6.09 -24.09 29.85
N CYS A 1029 -5.14 -24.93 30.30
CA CYS A 1029 -5.15 -26.37 30.06
C CYS A 1029 -6.40 -26.99 30.68
N LEU A 1030 -6.68 -26.64 31.94
CA LEU A 1030 -7.80 -27.15 32.72
C LEU A 1030 -9.12 -26.76 32.07
N LEU A 1031 -9.38 -25.46 31.88
CA LEU A 1031 -10.65 -25.03 31.30
C LEU A 1031 -10.82 -25.47 29.84
N THR A 1032 -9.73 -25.56 29.05
CA THR A 1032 -9.84 -26.05 27.67
C THR A 1032 -10.10 -27.56 27.62
N ALA A 1033 -9.49 -28.36 28.51
CA ALA A 1033 -9.84 -29.78 28.67
C ALA A 1033 -11.29 -29.93 29.14
N VAL A 1034 -11.70 -29.20 30.19
CA VAL A 1034 -13.06 -29.24 30.75
C VAL A 1034 -14.09 -28.87 29.68
N LEU A 1035 -13.91 -27.75 28.98
CA LEU A 1035 -14.84 -27.31 27.93
C LEU A 1035 -14.87 -28.28 26.73
N SER A 1036 -13.71 -28.81 26.31
CA SER A 1036 -13.68 -29.77 25.20
C SER A 1036 -14.42 -31.07 25.55
N HIS A 1037 -14.34 -31.52 26.81
CA HIS A 1037 -15.04 -32.72 27.29
C HIS A 1037 -16.51 -32.50 27.69
N ILE A 1038 -16.91 -31.28 28.08
CA ILE A 1038 -18.31 -30.95 28.44
C ILE A 1038 -19.17 -30.59 27.22
N LEU A 1039 -18.58 -30.03 26.15
CA LEU A 1039 -19.35 -29.49 25.01
C LEU A 1039 -19.72 -30.51 23.91
N PHE A 1040 -19.39 -31.80 24.08
CA PHE A 1040 -19.81 -32.83 23.13
C PHE A 1040 -21.34 -32.99 23.11
N SER A 1041 -21.94 -32.87 21.92
CA SER A 1041 -23.39 -32.99 21.73
C SER A 1041 -23.75 -34.26 20.96
N ARG A 1042 -24.98 -34.77 21.10
CA ARG A 1042 -25.48 -35.93 20.33
C ARG A 1042 -25.40 -35.76 18.80
N LYS A 1043 -25.12 -34.55 18.26
CA LYS A 1043 -24.95 -34.33 16.81
C LYS A 1043 -23.64 -34.89 16.25
N THR A 1044 -22.52 -34.87 16.97
CA THR A 1044 -21.24 -35.42 16.44
C THR A 1044 -21.30 -36.93 16.26
N GLN A 1045 -22.07 -37.63 17.10
CA GLN A 1045 -22.30 -39.08 16.99
C GLN A 1045 -23.19 -39.49 15.80
N ARG A 1046 -23.84 -38.54 15.10
CA ARG A 1046 -24.91 -38.86 14.13
C ARG A 1046 -24.41 -39.72 12.97
N ASN A 1047 -23.16 -39.53 12.54
CA ASN A 1047 -22.51 -40.22 11.41
C ASN A 1047 -21.49 -41.30 11.81
N MET A 1048 -21.59 -41.89 13.00
CA MET A 1048 -20.83 -43.09 13.36
C MET A 1048 -21.65 -44.37 13.04
N THR A 1049 -20.99 -45.47 12.68
CA THR A 1049 -21.56 -46.82 12.57
C THR A 1049 -22.02 -47.34 13.95
N ARG A 1050 -22.70 -48.50 13.99
CA ARG A 1050 -23.08 -49.12 15.27
C ARG A 1050 -21.85 -49.56 16.09
N GLU A 1051 -20.79 -50.02 15.44
CA GLU A 1051 -19.57 -50.49 16.11
C GLU A 1051 -18.72 -49.32 16.66
N GLU A 1052 -18.56 -48.24 15.88
CA GLU A 1052 -17.94 -47.01 16.38
C GLU A 1052 -18.74 -46.42 17.56
N LYS A 1053 -20.08 -46.43 17.50
CA LYS A 1053 -20.95 -46.03 18.62
C LYS A 1053 -20.84 -46.96 19.83
N ALA A 1054 -20.51 -48.23 19.62
CA ALA A 1054 -20.32 -49.20 20.70
C ALA A 1054 -18.98 -49.01 21.40
N ARG A 1055 -17.91 -48.66 20.67
CA ARG A 1055 -16.59 -48.30 21.23
C ARG A 1055 -16.64 -47.00 22.05
N PHE A 1056 -17.28 -45.95 21.54
CA PHE A 1056 -17.21 -44.60 22.12
C PHE A 1056 -18.49 -44.17 22.86
N ARG A 1057 -18.77 -44.81 24.02
CA ARG A 1057 -19.95 -44.52 24.87
C ARG A 1057 -19.80 -43.23 25.70
N PRO A 1058 -20.89 -42.53 26.07
CA PRO A 1058 -20.81 -41.33 26.90
C PRO A 1058 -20.46 -41.63 28.37
N GLY A 1059 -19.56 -40.85 28.97
CA GLY A 1059 -19.31 -40.82 30.43
C GLY A 1059 -17.95 -41.36 30.89
N ARG A 1060 -17.27 -42.15 30.06
CA ARG A 1060 -15.82 -42.39 30.08
C ARG A 1060 -15.31 -42.04 28.67
N PHE A 1061 -14.07 -41.57 28.56
CA PHE A 1061 -13.67 -40.68 27.46
C PHE A 1061 -13.17 -41.44 26.22
N ASP A 1062 -13.14 -40.75 25.07
CA ASP A 1062 -11.93 -40.71 24.25
C ASP A 1062 -11.87 -39.41 23.42
N ILE A 1063 -10.71 -39.06 22.85
CA ILE A 1063 -10.52 -37.75 22.20
C ILE A 1063 -10.98 -37.76 20.74
N TYR A 1064 -12.11 -37.09 20.49
CA TYR A 1064 -12.51 -36.64 19.15
C TYR A 1064 -11.95 -35.23 18.88
N VAL A 1065 -10.97 -35.13 17.96
CA VAL A 1065 -10.57 -33.86 17.32
C VAL A 1065 -10.76 -34.01 15.83
N PRO A 1066 -11.80 -33.37 15.31
CA PRO A 1066 -11.62 -32.05 14.73
C PRO A 1066 -12.22 -30.97 15.62
N ASN A 1067 -11.70 -29.73 15.50
CA ASN A 1067 -12.60 -28.62 15.18
C ASN A 1067 -11.91 -27.27 14.87
N LEU A 1068 -12.22 -26.75 13.67
CA LEU A 1068 -12.44 -25.31 13.43
C LEU A 1068 -13.94 -24.98 13.44
N SER A 1069 -14.68 -25.60 14.37
CA SER A 1069 -16.14 -25.52 14.59
C SER A 1069 -17.03 -26.04 13.44
N ASP A 1070 -17.50 -27.28 13.59
CA ASP A 1070 -18.22 -28.08 12.58
C ASP A 1070 -19.73 -28.17 12.84
N ALA A 1071 -20.48 -28.32 11.74
CA ALA A 1071 -21.68 -29.15 11.63
C ALA A 1071 -22.79 -29.06 12.70
N GLN A 1072 -23.06 -27.89 13.31
CA GLN A 1072 -24.20 -27.70 14.22
C GLN A 1072 -25.54 -27.37 13.52
N ASN A 1073 -25.54 -27.15 12.21
CA ASN A 1073 -26.61 -27.61 11.32
C ASN A 1073 -25.96 -28.25 10.07
N PRO A 1074 -26.70 -28.92 9.16
CA PRO A 1074 -26.12 -29.59 7.99
C PRO A 1074 -25.19 -28.70 7.15
N SER A 1075 -25.44 -27.38 7.20
CA SER A 1075 -24.82 -26.27 6.50
C SER A 1075 -23.54 -25.69 7.13
N ASN A 1076 -23.01 -26.25 8.23
CA ASN A 1076 -21.66 -25.88 8.71
C ASN A 1076 -20.64 -26.91 8.21
N THR A 1077 -19.84 -26.48 7.23
CA THR A 1077 -18.52 -27.02 6.82
C THR A 1077 -18.42 -28.54 6.70
N GLY A 1078 -18.64 -29.07 5.49
CA GLY A 1078 -18.53 -30.51 5.19
C GLY A 1078 -17.11 -31.04 5.03
N VAL A 1079 -16.10 -30.44 5.68
CA VAL A 1079 -14.66 -30.72 5.48
C VAL A 1079 -14.33 -32.19 5.70
N TYR A 1080 -15.11 -32.91 6.50
CA TYR A 1080 -15.03 -34.36 6.59
C TYR A 1080 -16.17 -35.03 5.83
N ALA A 1081 -15.85 -36.05 5.05
CA ALA A 1081 -16.79 -36.80 4.24
C ALA A 1081 -17.81 -37.53 5.12
N LYS A 1082 -19.08 -37.13 5.01
CA LYS A 1082 -20.21 -37.63 5.84
C LYS A 1082 -20.66 -39.05 5.43
N LYS A 1083 -20.38 -39.39 4.17
CA LYS A 1083 -20.51 -40.68 3.47
C LYS A 1083 -19.28 -40.85 2.59
N SER A 1084 -18.95 -42.07 2.17
CA SER A 1084 -17.89 -42.27 1.16
C SER A 1084 -18.23 -41.54 -0.15
N LEU A 1085 -17.22 -41.00 -0.82
CA LEU A 1085 -17.35 -40.24 -2.07
C LEU A 1085 -16.78 -41.03 -3.26
N PRO A 1086 -17.18 -40.72 -4.52
CA PRO A 1086 -16.71 -41.42 -5.71
C PRO A 1086 -15.20 -41.29 -5.97
N ASP A 1087 -14.55 -40.28 -5.39
CA ASP A 1087 -13.09 -40.05 -5.44
C ASP A 1087 -12.29 -40.96 -4.48
N GLY A 1088 -12.96 -41.89 -3.80
CA GLY A 1088 -12.35 -42.83 -2.85
C GLY A 1088 -12.28 -42.31 -1.41
N THR A 1089 -12.59 -41.03 -1.14
CA THR A 1089 -12.61 -40.47 0.21
C THR A 1089 -13.61 -41.22 1.09
N GLN A 1090 -13.15 -41.86 2.18
CA GLN A 1090 -14.03 -42.64 3.05
C GLN A 1090 -14.72 -41.77 4.10
N ARG A 1091 -15.73 -42.32 4.77
CA ARG A 1091 -16.41 -41.63 5.88
C ARG A 1091 -15.40 -41.24 6.96
N GLY A 1092 -15.30 -39.94 7.24
CA GLY A 1092 -14.38 -39.39 8.24
C GLY A 1092 -13.02 -38.97 7.70
N ASP A 1093 -12.68 -39.24 6.44
CA ASP A 1093 -11.56 -38.58 5.76
C ASP A 1093 -11.94 -37.15 5.31
N ILE A 1094 -10.96 -36.38 4.85
CA ILE A 1094 -11.14 -34.99 4.45
C ILE A 1094 -11.69 -34.92 3.03
N ASN A 1095 -12.85 -34.27 2.89
CA ASN A 1095 -13.34 -33.76 1.61
C ASN A 1095 -12.51 -32.53 1.21
N THR A 1096 -11.50 -32.74 0.37
CA THR A 1096 -10.60 -31.69 -0.14
C THR A 1096 -11.34 -30.62 -0.94
N GLN A 1097 -12.35 -30.99 -1.72
CA GLN A 1097 -13.16 -30.07 -2.52
C GLN A 1097 -13.88 -29.04 -1.64
N GLU A 1098 -14.47 -29.49 -0.52
CA GLU A 1098 -15.14 -28.64 0.47
C GLU A 1098 -14.15 -27.85 1.33
N PHE A 1099 -12.98 -28.43 1.68
CA PHE A 1099 -11.88 -27.67 2.28
C PHE A 1099 -11.49 -26.47 1.40
N ASP A 1100 -11.27 -26.70 0.10
CA ASP A 1100 -10.89 -25.63 -0.83
C ASP A 1100 -12.05 -24.68 -1.15
N ARG A 1101 -13.32 -25.14 -1.11
CA ARG A 1101 -14.47 -24.22 -1.19
C ARG A 1101 -14.52 -23.29 0.03
N ILE A 1102 -14.23 -23.79 1.24
CA ILE A 1102 -14.15 -22.98 2.46
C ILE A 1102 -12.92 -22.07 2.43
N PHE A 1103 -11.77 -22.55 1.97
CA PHE A 1103 -10.57 -21.73 1.88
C PHE A 1103 -10.79 -20.56 0.89
N ARG A 1104 -11.36 -20.84 -0.29
CA ARG A 1104 -11.82 -19.81 -1.23
C ARG A 1104 -12.80 -18.83 -0.56
N GLN A 1105 -13.79 -19.31 0.19
CA GLN A 1105 -14.83 -18.47 0.82
C GLN A 1105 -14.32 -17.50 1.91
N PHE A 1106 -13.22 -17.82 2.62
CA PHE A 1106 -12.75 -17.00 3.75
C PHE A 1106 -11.35 -16.38 3.56
N ALA A 1107 -10.48 -17.03 2.79
CA ALA A 1107 -9.20 -16.50 2.35
C ALA A 1107 -9.25 -16.18 0.84
N VAL A 1108 -10.30 -15.46 0.41
CA VAL A 1108 -10.53 -15.08 -0.98
C VAL A 1108 -9.25 -14.51 -1.61
N GLY A 1109 -8.73 -15.21 -2.62
CA GLY A 1109 -7.52 -14.86 -3.36
C GLY A 1109 -6.18 -15.04 -2.64
N ARG A 1110 -6.13 -15.69 -1.48
CA ARG A 1110 -4.90 -15.89 -0.68
C ARG A 1110 -4.61 -17.37 -0.45
N ASP A 1111 -3.37 -17.68 -0.08
CA ASP A 1111 -2.93 -18.99 0.39
C ASP A 1111 -2.74 -19.04 1.93
N TYR A 1112 -3.33 -18.09 2.67
CA TYR A 1112 -3.25 -18.00 4.14
C TYR A 1112 -4.52 -17.41 4.78
N ILE A 1113 -4.81 -17.84 6.01
CA ILE A 1113 -5.83 -17.28 6.90
C ILE A 1113 -5.21 -16.56 8.10
N THR A 1114 -5.75 -15.41 8.47
CA THR A 1114 -5.37 -14.64 9.66
C THR A 1114 -6.31 -14.91 10.84
N GLN A 1115 -6.07 -14.25 11.97
CA GLN A 1115 -6.99 -14.30 13.12
C GLN A 1115 -8.35 -13.64 12.78
N TYR A 1116 -8.38 -12.73 11.79
CA TYR A 1116 -9.61 -12.10 11.33
C TYR A 1116 -10.46 -13.06 10.51
N ASP A 1117 -9.87 -13.76 9.53
CA ASP A 1117 -10.58 -14.73 8.68
C ASP A 1117 -11.23 -15.84 9.52
N LEU A 1118 -10.49 -16.36 10.51
CA LEU A 1118 -11.02 -17.32 11.49
C LEU A 1118 -12.16 -16.72 12.34
N THR A 1119 -12.11 -15.43 12.66
CA THR A 1119 -13.22 -14.75 13.33
C THR A 1119 -14.43 -14.62 12.39
N ARG A 1120 -14.22 -14.41 11.09
CA ARG A 1120 -15.30 -14.41 10.07
C ARG A 1120 -15.93 -15.78 9.88
N MET A 1121 -15.13 -16.86 9.88
CA MET A 1121 -15.64 -18.25 9.84
C MET A 1121 -16.58 -18.51 11.02
N LEU A 1122 -16.19 -18.06 12.22
CA LEU A 1122 -17.04 -18.11 13.40
C LEU A 1122 -18.31 -17.28 13.27
N GLU A 1123 -18.20 -16.02 12.85
CA GLU A 1123 -19.36 -15.14 12.66
C GLU A 1123 -20.31 -15.70 11.57
N ALA A 1124 -19.82 -16.43 10.57
CA ALA A 1124 -20.64 -17.14 9.57
C ALA A 1124 -21.33 -18.40 10.15
N ASN A 1125 -20.62 -19.20 10.95
CA ASN A 1125 -21.20 -20.34 11.65
C ASN A 1125 -22.27 -19.92 12.67
N MET A 1126 -22.11 -18.75 13.30
CA MET A 1126 -23.05 -18.17 14.28
C MET A 1126 -24.44 -17.84 13.72
N ASP A 1127 -24.56 -17.54 12.42
CA ASP A 1127 -25.87 -17.31 11.77
C ASP A 1127 -26.70 -18.60 11.66
N ARG A 1128 -26.07 -19.77 11.83
CA ARG A 1128 -26.64 -21.10 11.60
C ARG A 1128 -26.92 -21.88 12.90
N GLU A 1129 -26.63 -21.30 14.07
CA GLU A 1129 -26.84 -21.92 15.39
C GLU A 1129 -28.25 -21.68 15.97
N THR A 1130 -29.02 -22.75 16.17
CA THR A 1130 -30.29 -22.72 16.91
C THR A 1130 -30.07 -23.04 18.40
N GLY A 1131 -30.63 -22.22 19.29
CA GLY A 1131 -30.50 -22.37 20.74
C GLY A 1131 -30.79 -21.09 21.54
N SER A 1132 -30.80 -21.20 22.87
CA SER A 1132 -31.07 -20.07 23.77
C SER A 1132 -29.92 -19.06 23.84
N TRP A 1133 -30.24 -17.82 24.24
CA TRP A 1133 -29.27 -16.72 24.44
C TRP A 1133 -28.04 -17.15 25.24
N PHE A 1134 -28.22 -17.76 26.41
CA PHE A 1134 -27.11 -18.21 27.26
C PHE A 1134 -26.20 -19.25 26.60
N LYS A 1135 -26.77 -20.25 25.90
CA LYS A 1135 -25.98 -21.26 25.18
C LYS A 1135 -25.15 -20.62 24.06
N ARG A 1136 -25.74 -19.69 23.30
CA ARG A 1136 -25.02 -18.91 22.28
C ARG A 1136 -23.91 -18.04 22.91
N MET A 1137 -24.16 -17.39 24.04
CA MET A 1137 -23.18 -16.53 24.71
C MET A 1137 -21.95 -17.32 25.20
N PHE A 1138 -22.15 -18.41 25.95
CA PHE A 1138 -21.03 -19.23 26.44
C PHE A 1138 -20.34 -20.01 25.32
N GLY A 1139 -21.10 -20.50 24.32
CA GLY A 1139 -20.54 -21.11 23.11
C GLY A 1139 -19.57 -20.19 22.36
N ARG A 1140 -19.96 -18.92 22.14
CA ARG A 1140 -19.11 -17.89 21.52
C ARG A 1140 -17.81 -17.65 22.30
N ILE A 1141 -17.88 -17.60 23.63
CA ILE A 1141 -16.70 -17.37 24.50
C ILE A 1141 -15.76 -18.58 24.48
N ALA A 1142 -16.30 -19.80 24.62
CA ALA A 1142 -15.52 -21.03 24.59
C ALA A 1142 -14.86 -21.25 23.22
N SER A 1143 -15.65 -21.13 22.15
CA SER A 1143 -15.22 -21.23 20.76
C SER A 1143 -14.10 -20.24 20.47
N LYS A 1144 -14.34 -18.93 20.59
CA LYS A 1144 -13.30 -17.89 20.36
C LYS A 1144 -12.01 -18.17 21.14
N ARG A 1145 -12.09 -18.67 22.38
CA ARG A 1145 -10.93 -19.05 23.20
C ARG A 1145 -10.19 -20.30 22.67
N GLN A 1146 -10.85 -21.24 22.01
CA GLN A 1146 -10.21 -22.37 21.33
C GLN A 1146 -9.47 -21.91 20.07
N PHE A 1147 -10.07 -21.08 19.21
CA PHE A 1147 -9.38 -20.52 18.02
C PHE A 1147 -8.18 -19.66 18.42
N ASP A 1148 -8.32 -18.84 19.45
CA ASP A 1148 -7.20 -18.07 19.99
C ASP A 1148 -6.04 -18.97 20.47
N GLN A 1149 -6.27 -20.23 20.84
CA GLN A 1149 -5.21 -21.17 21.19
C GLN A 1149 -4.67 -21.89 19.96
N LEU A 1150 -5.55 -22.42 19.11
CA LEU A 1150 -5.24 -23.06 17.84
C LEU A 1150 -4.35 -22.17 16.96
N PHE A 1151 -4.69 -20.89 16.81
CA PHE A 1151 -3.92 -19.93 16.02
C PHE A 1151 -2.51 -19.66 16.59
N LYS A 1152 -2.36 -19.65 17.93
CA LYS A 1152 -1.04 -19.51 18.57
C LYS A 1152 -0.18 -20.76 18.43
N VAL A 1153 -0.78 -21.91 18.11
CA VAL A 1153 -0.09 -23.20 17.92
C VAL A 1153 0.27 -23.39 16.46
N LEU A 1154 -0.68 -23.20 15.53
CA LEU A 1154 -0.52 -23.53 14.11
C LEU A 1154 0.12 -22.45 13.26
N ALA A 1155 0.07 -21.17 13.66
CA ALA A 1155 0.59 -20.09 12.83
C ALA A 1155 2.06 -20.33 12.47
N ASP A 1156 2.31 -20.38 11.17
CA ASP A 1156 3.58 -20.66 10.50
C ASP A 1156 4.10 -19.47 9.70
N ARG A 1157 3.23 -18.50 9.37
CA ARG A 1157 3.57 -17.29 8.61
C ARG A 1157 3.36 -15.99 9.40
N VAL A 1158 4.04 -14.93 8.99
CA VAL A 1158 3.89 -13.56 9.51
C VAL A 1158 3.58 -12.60 8.35
N VAL A 1159 2.29 -12.36 8.13
CA VAL A 1159 1.80 -11.44 7.10
C VAL A 1159 1.57 -10.05 7.69
N TRP A 1160 1.46 -9.03 6.84
CA TRP A 1160 0.95 -7.72 7.26
C TRP A 1160 -0.56 -7.67 7.09
N GLU A 1161 -1.27 -7.17 8.11
CA GLU A 1161 -2.73 -7.03 8.08
C GLU A 1161 -3.11 -5.61 8.49
N GLU A 1162 -3.89 -4.98 7.62
CA GLU A 1162 -4.35 -3.60 7.76
C GLU A 1162 -5.27 -3.42 8.99
N GLU A 1163 -6.34 -4.21 9.02
CA GLU A 1163 -7.65 -3.88 9.60
C GLU A 1163 -7.64 -3.60 11.10
N LYS A 1164 -6.63 -4.11 11.80
CA LYS A 1164 -6.64 -4.24 13.25
C LYS A 1164 -5.52 -3.45 13.94
N PHE A 1165 -4.40 -3.26 13.26
CA PHE A 1165 -3.19 -2.65 13.83
C PHE A 1165 -2.32 -1.85 12.83
N GLY A 1166 -2.60 -1.92 11.52
CA GLY A 1166 -1.69 -1.41 10.49
C GLY A 1166 -0.29 -2.04 10.59
N GLY A 1167 -0.23 -3.36 10.75
CA GLY A 1167 1.01 -4.03 11.18
C GLY A 1167 0.99 -5.55 11.05
N LEU A 1168 2.15 -6.15 11.34
CA LEU A 1168 2.36 -7.58 11.23
C LEU A 1168 1.46 -8.39 12.17
N VAL A 1169 0.90 -9.48 11.65
CA VAL A 1169 0.10 -10.48 12.36
C VAL A 1169 0.62 -11.89 12.02
N PRO A 1170 0.47 -12.89 12.91
CA PRO A 1170 0.62 -14.28 12.50
C PRO A 1170 -0.48 -14.66 11.50
N ALA A 1171 -0.24 -15.68 10.69
CA ALA A 1171 -1.21 -16.35 9.84
C ALA A 1171 -0.94 -17.87 9.82
N ILE A 1172 -1.95 -18.65 9.40
CA ILE A 1172 -1.79 -20.08 9.07
C ILE A 1172 -1.88 -20.21 7.55
N SER A 1173 -0.88 -20.83 6.90
CA SER A 1173 -0.95 -21.15 5.47
C SER A 1173 -2.01 -22.20 5.16
N ARG A 1174 -2.48 -22.24 3.89
CA ARG A 1174 -3.43 -23.26 3.41
C ARG A 1174 -2.92 -24.66 3.72
N ASP A 1175 -1.65 -24.91 3.46
CA ASP A 1175 -1.06 -26.25 3.60
C ASP A 1175 -0.83 -26.61 5.07
N GLN A 1176 -0.46 -25.64 5.91
CA GLN A 1176 -0.36 -25.83 7.36
C GLN A 1176 -1.74 -26.06 8.01
N LEU A 1177 -2.81 -25.49 7.44
CA LEU A 1177 -4.19 -25.73 7.84
C LEU A 1177 -4.70 -27.09 7.33
N LEU A 1178 -4.40 -27.47 6.08
CA LEU A 1178 -4.74 -28.78 5.52
C LEU A 1178 -4.04 -29.89 6.32
N ARG A 1179 -2.74 -29.76 6.60
CA ARG A 1179 -2.01 -30.66 7.51
C ARG A 1179 -2.58 -30.68 8.93
N PHE A 1180 -3.33 -29.66 9.37
CA PHE A 1180 -4.04 -29.70 10.65
C PHE A 1180 -5.35 -30.50 10.56
N TYR A 1181 -6.14 -30.35 9.49
CA TYR A 1181 -7.27 -31.24 9.24
C TYR A 1181 -6.83 -32.70 9.00
N GLN A 1182 -5.57 -32.93 8.59
CA GLN A 1182 -4.91 -34.24 8.50
C GLN A 1182 -4.15 -34.65 9.78
N GLY A 1183 -4.13 -33.82 10.83
CA GLY A 1183 -3.44 -34.09 12.10
C GLY A 1183 -1.90 -34.00 12.07
N GLY A 1184 -1.25 -34.18 10.92
CA GLY A 1184 0.21 -34.16 10.77
C GLY A 1184 0.86 -32.88 11.29
N ALA A 1185 0.21 -31.73 11.10
CA ALA A 1185 0.63 -30.44 11.66
C ALA A 1185 0.81 -30.46 13.18
N LEU A 1186 -0.06 -31.16 13.90
CA LEU A 1186 0.03 -31.26 15.36
C LEU A 1186 1.13 -32.24 15.77
N TYR A 1187 1.34 -33.31 14.99
CA TYR A 1187 2.44 -34.25 15.18
C TYR A 1187 3.79 -33.53 15.09
N ASP A 1188 4.01 -32.76 14.01
CA ASP A 1188 5.21 -31.92 13.83
C ASP A 1188 5.47 -31.04 15.08
N ILE A 1189 4.44 -30.33 15.54
CA ILE A 1189 4.53 -29.37 16.66
C ILE A 1189 4.78 -30.07 18.01
N ALA A 1190 4.26 -31.28 18.22
CA ALA A 1190 4.50 -32.06 19.44
C ALA A 1190 5.95 -32.56 19.51
N GLN A 1191 6.53 -33.01 18.38
CA GLN A 1191 7.95 -33.35 18.31
C GLN A 1191 8.84 -32.12 18.56
N GLN A 1192 8.56 -31.02 17.86
CA GLN A 1192 9.27 -29.73 18.01
C GLN A 1192 9.29 -29.23 19.48
N ARG A 1193 8.22 -29.47 20.25
CA ARG A 1193 8.12 -29.05 21.66
C ARG A 1193 8.72 -30.01 22.66
N THR A 1194 8.69 -31.31 22.39
CA THR A 1194 9.31 -32.32 23.27
C THR A 1194 10.81 -32.46 23.03
N GLY A 1195 11.31 -32.07 21.85
CA GLY A 1195 12.70 -32.27 21.45
C GLY A 1195 13.04 -33.73 21.15
N LYS A 1196 12.03 -34.58 20.92
CA LYS A 1196 12.19 -35.97 20.48
C LYS A 1196 11.91 -36.04 18.97
N LYS A 1197 12.89 -36.56 18.21
CA LYS A 1197 12.71 -37.02 16.82
C LYS A 1197 11.87 -38.31 16.79
#